data_AF-D5MJT0-F1
#
_entry.id   AF-D5MJT0-F1
#
_cell.length_a   1.000
_cell.length_b   1.000
_cell.length_c   1.000
_cell.angle_alpha   90.00
_cell.angle_beta   90.00
_cell.angle_gamma   90.00
#
_symmetry.space_group_name_H-M   'P 1'
#
loop_
_entity.id
_entity.type
_entity.pdbx_description
1 polymer ?
#
loop_
_entity_poly.entity_id
_entity_poly.type
_entity_poly.pdbx_seq_one_letter_code
_entity_poly.pdbx_strand_id
1 'polypeptide(L)'
;MAKQRQGAQASVGAPRRQRTAHFQFLPRRDVLLIADAGPMEIPAGQVSSNQVGRKALGLSVLPIEWTPPFFVVSAQCFNRQIPLDTVNDWIWVSHARLAFMLSAPLMIRSSGTTETMRDRGSLISELCTSRDVAALVGQLRAKTPDSSRAQVHWIVQQYVKPQRKGHLSNERHVSREPRDWAIEFEPTDDCQGHAVSIGIRTWREGLEPSLDLSCASETEITLRLREVAKWALQFSSRIHFEWVWDGKRLWIVQADAAELALGIDPTAVLPAKIQMAQIGRLQVFRLASANDYKRYGKLRNGALYKKFGYGMPPFFLADDRSAITDLLSGKISPEIEQDLKELTKRPLIIRTDGANIPQEKREMLPRSDPLATFDEAKQWVLNDFKIEINKLELVDHGLCLVAHHFIPSVASAWARAEPGKQIVRIESLWGIPEGLYWYSHDTVEVDTLAVKLKRLRTFTGCSFEVSERLRYKGAFVAADEKGKWAPASVRPPHDWRLSIKKQEWLFEIAHTTRRIAEAEKDPVAVMWFVDNHPEATRHRVLPWYHCKSKLIGIPRAAPRRKITTAKDFYVKNEADWHRLQQELHSGARIERVVVEPADAALIRNPTFARELAQLAATRKFVIVLSGGILSHAYYMLTKSGAQVECIDLFGVDEDRADYNKIVRDKIPEIIAKRGERAKIIHLRGDALVTALRQKLVEEAFEAVDARSGDDLVGELADVSEVIDALCRALKVSDPHLKAVQLEKRQKRGGFEKGIMLERTTTPHSIQQSVSDLPEDRLQFALETIPPQVIEHPADIPTVPLYRRPDLRQVEQQIEKLFAFATEINKLGNLLKATLDFTLPISPGIEREFTLTVELRRSGSALRGNIRVRCIPSQLHIDFPD
;
A
#
# COMPACT_ATOMS: atom_id res chain seq x y z
N MET A 1 -1.50 61.55 -11.30
CA MET A 1 -0.07 61.92 -11.41
C MET A 1 0.72 61.02 -10.45
N ALA A 2 1.23 59.89 -10.92
CA ALA A 2 2.54 59.71 -11.55
C ALA A 2 3.70 59.69 -10.53
N LYS A 3 4.29 58.51 -10.32
CA LYS A 3 5.73 58.32 -10.43
C LYS A 3 6.08 56.84 -10.64
N GLN A 4 6.67 56.60 -11.80
CA GLN A 4 7.28 55.36 -12.27
C GLN A 4 8.39 54.88 -11.31
N ARG A 5 8.55 53.55 -11.20
CA ARG A 5 9.85 52.94 -10.88
C ARG A 5 10.19 51.93 -11.97
N GLN A 6 11.22 52.29 -12.74
CA GLN A 6 11.90 51.45 -13.71
C GLN A 6 12.59 50.27 -13.03
N GLY A 7 12.67 49.16 -13.76
CA GLY A 7 13.15 47.87 -13.27
C GLY A 7 14.66 47.75 -13.09
N ALA A 8 15.02 46.75 -12.29
CA ALA A 8 16.30 46.07 -12.31
C ALA A 8 16.01 44.57 -12.44
N GLN A 9 16.50 43.97 -13.52
CA GLN A 9 16.41 42.55 -13.82
C GLN A 9 17.14 41.72 -12.75
N ALA A 10 16.41 40.89 -12.01
CA ALA A 10 16.99 39.84 -11.18
C ALA A 10 17.22 38.58 -12.03
N SER A 11 18.41 38.46 -12.60
CA SER A 11 18.91 37.21 -13.19
C SER A 11 19.77 36.45 -12.17
N VAL A 12 19.16 35.57 -11.38
CA VAL A 12 19.88 34.41 -10.82
C VAL A 12 18.90 33.24 -10.85
N GLY A 13 18.99 32.45 -11.92
CA GLY A 13 18.24 31.22 -12.07
C GLY A 13 18.62 30.23 -10.98
N ALA A 14 17.61 29.62 -10.36
CA ALA A 14 17.77 28.39 -9.61
C ALA A 14 18.54 27.36 -10.46
N PRO A 15 19.42 26.53 -9.87
CA PRO A 15 20.17 25.55 -10.63
C PRO A 15 19.18 24.57 -11.27
N ARG A 16 19.07 24.62 -12.60
CA ARG A 16 18.46 23.56 -13.40
C ARG A 16 19.10 22.25 -12.96
N ARG A 17 18.31 21.33 -12.39
CA ARG A 17 18.71 19.93 -12.19
C ARG A 17 19.37 19.45 -13.49
N GLN A 18 20.68 19.17 -13.43
CA GLN A 18 21.36 18.47 -14.50
C GLN A 18 20.57 17.19 -14.79
N ARG A 19 19.99 17.09 -15.98
CA ARG A 19 19.45 15.83 -16.48
C ARG A 19 20.63 14.87 -16.59
N THR A 20 20.67 13.84 -15.76
CA THR A 20 21.56 12.70 -15.95
C THR A 20 21.42 12.19 -17.37
N ALA A 21 22.53 12.13 -18.12
CA ALA A 21 22.54 11.47 -19.41
C ALA A 21 22.16 10.00 -19.19
N HIS A 22 21.04 9.56 -19.77
CA HIS A 22 20.60 8.18 -19.65
C HIS A 22 21.27 7.34 -20.73
N PHE A 23 21.98 6.28 -20.34
CA PHE A 23 22.56 5.33 -21.28
C PHE A 23 21.48 4.38 -21.83
N GLN A 24 21.68 3.90 -23.06
CA GLN A 24 20.87 2.83 -23.63
C GLN A 24 21.29 1.47 -23.03
N PHE A 25 20.32 0.56 -22.86
CA PHE A 25 20.56 -0.81 -22.37
C PHE A 25 21.08 -1.69 -23.51
N LEU A 26 22.34 -1.46 -23.89
CA LEU A 26 23.03 -2.14 -25.00
C LEU A 26 24.13 -3.08 -24.50
N PRO A 27 24.38 -4.20 -25.21
CA PRO A 27 25.44 -5.13 -24.88
C PRO A 27 26.81 -4.45 -24.77
N ARG A 28 27.59 -4.88 -23.78
CA ARG A 28 28.93 -4.34 -23.47
C ARG A 28 30.05 -5.36 -23.62
N ARG A 29 29.71 -6.62 -23.89
CA ARG A 29 30.65 -7.72 -24.10
C ARG A 29 30.25 -8.61 -25.26
N ASP A 30 31.25 -9.29 -25.79
CA ASP A 30 31.09 -10.25 -26.86
C ASP A 30 30.38 -11.50 -26.33
N VAL A 31 29.66 -12.20 -27.22
CA VAL A 31 28.90 -13.42 -26.87
C VAL A 31 29.34 -14.56 -27.76
N LEU A 32 29.76 -15.66 -27.15
CA LEU A 32 30.03 -16.91 -27.86
C LEU A 32 28.71 -17.60 -28.22
N LEU A 33 28.45 -17.75 -29.52
CA LEU A 33 27.30 -18.41 -30.10
C LEU A 33 27.75 -19.70 -30.81
N ILE A 34 27.14 -20.83 -30.46
CA ILE A 34 27.21 -22.06 -31.25
C ILE A 34 26.11 -21.99 -32.31
N ALA A 35 26.50 -21.71 -33.55
CA ALA A 35 25.62 -21.66 -34.71
C ALA A 35 25.65 -22.99 -35.47
N ASP A 36 24.97 -23.05 -36.61
CA ASP A 36 24.93 -24.22 -37.48
C ASP A 36 26.25 -24.50 -38.23
N ALA A 37 27.13 -23.51 -38.34
CA ALA A 37 28.48 -23.65 -38.88
C ALA A 37 29.57 -23.86 -37.79
N GLY A 38 29.17 -23.90 -36.50
CA GLY A 38 30.08 -24.07 -35.35
C GLY A 38 30.15 -22.86 -34.41
N PRO A 39 31.10 -22.86 -33.45
CA PRO A 39 31.28 -21.79 -32.47
C PRO A 39 31.83 -20.51 -33.11
N MET A 40 31.13 -19.39 -32.93
CA MET A 40 31.54 -18.06 -33.38
C MET A 40 31.34 -17.02 -32.27
N GLU A 41 32.15 -15.97 -32.28
CA GLU A 41 32.04 -14.86 -31.34
C GLU A 41 31.31 -13.69 -32.00
N ILE A 42 30.29 -13.16 -31.33
CA ILE A 42 29.54 -12.00 -31.79
C ILE A 42 30.05 -10.77 -31.01
N PRO A 43 30.62 -9.76 -31.69
CA PRO A 43 31.07 -8.53 -31.05
C PRO A 43 29.91 -7.81 -30.35
N ALA A 44 30.17 -7.19 -29.20
CA ALA A 44 29.16 -6.53 -28.35
C ALA A 44 28.20 -5.63 -29.14
N GLY A 45 28.73 -4.78 -30.03
CA GLY A 45 27.92 -3.85 -30.84
C GLY A 45 26.98 -4.51 -31.87
N GLN A 46 27.12 -5.82 -32.11
CA GLN A 46 26.32 -6.59 -33.07
C GLN A 46 25.39 -7.60 -32.39
N VAL A 47 25.47 -7.80 -31.08
CA VAL A 47 24.62 -8.74 -30.36
C VAL A 47 23.16 -8.28 -30.40
N SER A 48 22.27 -9.13 -30.93
CA SER A 48 20.84 -8.85 -31.06
C SER A 48 19.96 -9.97 -30.49
N SER A 49 18.73 -9.64 -30.08
CA SER A 49 17.77 -10.62 -29.57
C SER A 49 17.42 -11.71 -30.59
N ASN A 50 17.54 -11.44 -31.89
CA ASN A 50 17.27 -12.42 -32.94
C ASN A 50 18.34 -13.50 -33.06
N GLN A 51 19.58 -13.20 -32.62
CA GLN A 51 20.70 -14.14 -32.70
C GLN A 51 20.85 -14.96 -31.43
N VAL A 52 20.66 -14.35 -30.26
CA VAL A 52 20.95 -14.96 -28.96
C VAL A 52 19.74 -15.10 -28.03
N GLY A 53 18.59 -14.54 -28.43
CA GLY A 53 17.42 -14.40 -27.57
C GLY A 53 17.58 -13.27 -26.54
N ARG A 54 16.48 -12.91 -25.86
CA ARG A 54 16.44 -11.71 -25.02
C ARG A 54 17.14 -11.85 -23.67
N LYS A 55 17.15 -13.04 -23.06
CA LYS A 55 17.86 -13.26 -21.79
C LYS A 55 19.37 -13.18 -21.96
N ALA A 56 19.89 -13.72 -23.06
CA ALA A 56 21.31 -13.65 -23.38
C ALA A 56 21.74 -12.21 -23.70
N LEU A 57 20.88 -11.46 -24.41
CA LEU A 57 21.06 -10.03 -24.63
C LEU A 57 21.12 -9.27 -23.30
N GLY A 58 20.26 -9.61 -22.35
CA GLY A 58 20.27 -9.05 -21.01
C GLY A 58 21.58 -9.29 -20.25
N LEU A 59 22.04 -10.54 -20.25
CA LEU A 59 23.31 -10.92 -19.64
C LEU A 59 24.50 -10.19 -20.28
N SER A 60 24.51 -9.98 -21.60
CA SER A 60 25.62 -9.30 -22.29
C SER A 60 25.74 -7.80 -21.96
N VAL A 61 24.78 -7.21 -21.24
CA VAL A 61 24.84 -5.81 -20.76
C VAL A 61 25.56 -5.69 -19.41
N LEU A 62 25.55 -6.75 -18.60
CA LEU A 62 26.09 -6.76 -17.25
C LEU A 62 27.63 -6.69 -17.23
N PRO A 63 28.23 -6.11 -16.17
CA PRO A 63 29.66 -6.28 -15.87
C PRO A 63 30.05 -7.77 -15.83
N ILE A 64 31.20 -8.11 -16.40
CA ILE A 64 31.64 -9.51 -16.52
C ILE A 64 31.85 -10.17 -15.14
N GLU A 65 32.19 -9.36 -14.13
CA GLU A 65 32.44 -9.78 -12.76
C GLU A 65 31.16 -10.21 -12.02
N TRP A 66 29.97 -9.81 -12.50
CA TRP A 66 28.70 -10.03 -11.80
C TRP A 66 28.01 -11.33 -12.17
N THR A 67 28.38 -11.93 -13.30
CA THR A 67 27.64 -12.99 -13.96
C THR A 67 28.56 -14.18 -14.17
N PRO A 68 28.09 -15.41 -13.87
CA PRO A 68 28.85 -16.59 -14.23
C PRO A 68 29.10 -16.65 -15.75
N PRO A 69 30.19 -17.28 -16.21
CA PRO A 69 30.44 -17.52 -17.63
C PRO A 69 29.25 -18.21 -18.30
N PHE A 70 28.95 -17.81 -19.54
CA PHE A 70 27.88 -18.39 -20.34
C PHE A 70 28.20 -18.35 -21.83
N PHE A 71 27.56 -19.24 -22.59
CA PHE A 71 27.50 -19.19 -24.05
C PHE A 71 26.07 -19.53 -24.51
N VAL A 72 25.79 -19.33 -25.80
CA VAL A 72 24.45 -19.57 -26.37
C VAL A 72 24.53 -20.65 -27.44
N VAL A 73 23.56 -21.57 -27.43
CA VAL A 73 23.34 -22.56 -28.47
C VAL A 73 22.14 -22.14 -29.32
N SER A 74 22.36 -21.98 -30.62
CA SER A 74 21.32 -21.55 -31.55
C SER A 74 20.28 -22.65 -31.80
N ALA A 75 19.02 -22.25 -31.97
CA ALA A 75 17.96 -23.15 -32.43
C ALA A 75 18.31 -23.82 -33.78
N GLN A 76 19.12 -23.15 -34.61
CA GLN A 76 19.52 -23.62 -35.93
C GLN A 76 20.29 -24.94 -35.89
N CYS A 77 21.07 -25.19 -34.84
CA CYS A 77 21.82 -26.44 -34.68
C CYS A 77 20.91 -27.67 -34.68
N PHE A 78 19.67 -27.52 -34.19
CA PHE A 78 18.70 -28.62 -34.09
C PHE A 78 17.64 -28.58 -35.20
N ASN A 79 17.44 -27.44 -35.87
CA ASN A 79 16.54 -27.33 -37.02
C ASN A 79 17.15 -27.94 -38.29
N ARG A 80 18.48 -27.86 -38.45
CA ARG A 80 19.20 -28.38 -39.64
C ARG A 80 19.68 -29.83 -39.52
N GLN A 81 19.19 -30.58 -38.52
CA GLN A 81 19.56 -31.98 -38.25
C GLN A 81 21.09 -32.22 -38.16
N ILE A 82 21.81 -31.32 -37.49
CA ILE A 82 23.24 -31.55 -37.20
C ILE A 82 23.37 -32.74 -36.25
N PRO A 83 24.30 -33.68 -36.46
CA PRO A 83 24.55 -34.78 -35.53
C PRO A 83 24.83 -34.24 -34.11
N LEU A 84 24.20 -34.84 -33.10
CA LEU A 84 24.35 -34.41 -31.71
C LEU A 84 25.81 -34.47 -31.24
N ASP A 85 26.60 -35.43 -31.73
CA ASP A 85 28.02 -35.57 -31.41
C ASP A 85 28.82 -34.36 -31.88
N THR A 86 28.54 -33.83 -33.08
CA THR A 86 29.18 -32.61 -33.59
C THR A 86 28.83 -31.39 -32.73
N VAL A 87 27.58 -31.28 -32.28
CA VAL A 87 27.16 -30.20 -31.37
C VAL A 87 27.86 -30.34 -30.01
N ASN A 88 28.01 -31.57 -29.50
CA ASN A 88 28.76 -31.84 -28.27
C ASN A 88 30.25 -31.47 -28.39
N ASP A 89 30.89 -31.75 -29.52
CA ASP A 89 32.28 -31.33 -29.77
C ASP A 89 32.41 -29.80 -29.75
N TRP A 90 31.47 -29.09 -30.38
CA TRP A 90 31.43 -27.63 -30.35
C TRP A 90 31.22 -27.07 -28.95
N ILE A 91 30.38 -27.71 -28.14
CA ILE A 91 30.17 -27.36 -26.74
C ILE A 91 31.46 -27.58 -25.94
N TRP A 92 32.17 -28.68 -26.17
CA TRP A 92 33.43 -28.98 -25.50
C TRP A 92 34.52 -27.96 -25.82
N VAL A 93 34.67 -27.59 -27.10
CA VAL A 93 35.59 -26.52 -27.55
C VAL A 93 35.23 -25.18 -26.91
N SER A 94 33.93 -24.87 -26.85
CA SER A 94 33.42 -23.63 -26.23
C SER A 94 33.69 -23.57 -24.72
N HIS A 95 33.57 -24.72 -24.04
CA HIS A 95 33.91 -24.89 -22.63
C HIS A 95 35.35 -24.51 -22.33
N ALA A 96 36.29 -24.98 -23.17
CA ALA A 96 37.71 -24.70 -23.02
C ALA A 96 38.03 -23.21 -23.23
N ARG A 97 37.35 -22.55 -24.19
CA ARG A 97 37.54 -21.12 -24.49
C ARG A 97 37.09 -20.18 -23.37
N LEU A 98 36.02 -20.53 -22.66
CA LEU A 98 35.41 -19.68 -21.63
C LEU A 98 35.89 -19.99 -20.20
N ALA A 99 36.96 -20.78 -20.05
CA ALA A 99 37.54 -21.18 -18.76
C ALA A 99 36.51 -21.76 -17.76
N PHE A 100 35.51 -22.49 -18.25
CA PHE A 100 34.57 -23.20 -17.38
C PHE A 100 35.31 -24.23 -16.53
N MET A 101 34.90 -24.38 -15.27
CA MET A 101 35.38 -25.50 -14.45
C MET A 101 34.88 -26.81 -15.07
N LEU A 102 35.80 -27.66 -15.52
CA LEU A 102 35.53 -28.89 -16.30
C LEU A 102 34.54 -29.86 -15.64
N SER A 103 34.39 -29.82 -14.32
CA SER A 103 33.49 -30.66 -13.52
C SER A 103 32.33 -29.90 -12.88
N ALA A 104 32.18 -28.59 -13.14
CA ALA A 104 31.08 -27.84 -12.56
C ALA A 104 29.76 -28.14 -13.28
N PRO A 105 28.64 -28.28 -12.54
CA PRO A 105 27.31 -28.36 -13.14
C PRO A 105 27.00 -27.12 -13.98
N LEU A 106 26.16 -27.31 -15.00
CA LEU A 106 25.68 -26.26 -15.89
C LEU A 106 24.18 -26.09 -15.72
N MET A 107 23.72 -24.88 -15.98
CA MET A 107 22.30 -24.53 -16.06
C MET A 107 21.95 -24.21 -17.50
N ILE A 108 21.00 -24.95 -18.07
CA ILE A 108 20.44 -24.64 -19.38
C ILE A 108 19.17 -23.80 -19.20
N ARG A 109 19.09 -22.65 -19.87
CA ARG A 109 17.94 -21.74 -19.81
C ARG A 109 17.48 -21.40 -21.23
N SER A 110 16.19 -21.52 -21.51
CA SER A 110 15.64 -21.03 -22.79
C SER A 110 15.58 -19.51 -22.84
N SER A 111 15.91 -18.97 -24.01
CA SER A 111 16.03 -17.55 -24.34
C SER A 111 15.26 -17.27 -25.63
N GLY A 112 14.02 -16.79 -25.51
CA GLY A 112 13.18 -16.48 -26.67
C GLY A 112 13.58 -15.18 -27.37
N THR A 113 13.40 -15.09 -28.68
CA THR A 113 13.68 -13.86 -29.46
C THR A 113 12.63 -12.77 -29.24
N THR A 114 11.39 -13.17 -28.97
CA THR A 114 10.21 -12.30 -28.75
C THR A 114 9.72 -12.30 -27.30
N GLU A 115 10.43 -12.97 -26.39
CA GLU A 115 10.05 -13.12 -24.97
C GLU A 115 9.99 -11.78 -24.24
N THR A 116 8.90 -11.48 -23.53
CA THR A 116 8.79 -10.27 -22.71
C THR A 116 8.93 -10.61 -21.23
N MET A 117 9.12 -9.59 -20.40
CA MET A 117 9.04 -9.75 -18.93
C MET A 117 7.71 -10.36 -18.45
N ARG A 118 6.63 -10.25 -19.24
CA ARG A 118 5.31 -10.81 -18.91
C ARG A 118 5.24 -12.32 -19.10
N ASP A 119 6.21 -12.89 -19.81
CA ASP A 119 6.32 -14.31 -20.13
C ASP A 119 7.26 -15.04 -19.14
N ARG A 120 7.76 -14.35 -18.11
CA ARG A 120 8.64 -14.93 -17.08
C ARG A 120 7.95 -16.08 -16.35
N GLY A 121 8.70 -17.16 -16.12
CA GLY A 121 8.22 -18.39 -15.50
C GLY A 121 7.55 -19.38 -16.46
N SER A 122 7.34 -19.02 -17.73
CA SER A 122 6.81 -19.93 -18.78
C SER A 122 7.84 -20.90 -19.36
N LEU A 123 9.12 -20.77 -18.97
CA LEU A 123 10.25 -21.39 -19.64
C LEU A 123 11.06 -22.32 -18.73
N ILE A 124 11.70 -23.30 -19.36
CA ILE A 124 12.32 -24.45 -18.71
C ILE A 124 13.78 -24.10 -18.37
N SER A 125 14.16 -24.34 -17.11
CA SER A 125 15.55 -24.33 -16.66
C SER A 125 15.86 -25.69 -16.05
N GLU A 126 16.87 -26.37 -16.57
CA GLU A 126 17.28 -27.70 -16.11
C GLU A 126 18.80 -27.77 -15.91
N LEU A 127 19.21 -28.51 -14.88
CA LEU A 127 20.62 -28.76 -14.55
C LEU A 127 21.17 -29.88 -15.42
N CYS A 128 22.41 -29.73 -15.89
CA CYS A 128 23.09 -30.77 -16.64
C CYS A 128 24.60 -30.78 -16.41
N THR A 129 25.25 -31.80 -16.96
CA THR A 129 26.71 -31.82 -17.11
C THR A 129 27.10 -31.34 -18.51
N SER A 130 28.39 -31.04 -18.71
CA SER A 130 28.93 -30.62 -20.02
C SER A 130 28.73 -31.65 -21.14
N ARG A 131 28.57 -32.94 -20.80
CA ARG A 131 28.35 -34.03 -21.76
C ARG A 131 26.90 -34.20 -22.20
N ASP A 132 25.96 -33.69 -21.40
CA ASP A 132 24.52 -33.92 -21.61
C ASP A 132 23.81 -32.74 -22.28
N VAL A 133 24.54 -31.64 -22.54
CA VAL A 133 23.97 -30.37 -23.00
C VAL A 133 23.15 -30.54 -24.29
N ALA A 134 23.71 -31.16 -25.35
CA ALA A 134 23.00 -31.28 -26.62
C ALA A 134 21.76 -32.19 -26.52
N ALA A 135 21.86 -33.28 -25.75
CA ALA A 135 20.73 -34.19 -25.52
C ALA A 135 19.60 -33.51 -24.74
N LEU A 136 19.94 -32.79 -23.66
CA LEU A 136 18.96 -32.07 -22.85
C LEU A 136 18.29 -30.96 -23.65
N VAL A 137 19.04 -30.16 -24.42
CA VAL A 137 18.45 -29.15 -25.31
C VAL A 137 17.46 -29.77 -26.30
N GLY A 138 17.79 -30.94 -26.87
CA GLY A 138 16.88 -31.70 -27.73
C GLY A 138 15.56 -32.06 -27.03
N GLN A 139 15.63 -32.55 -25.79
CA GLN A 139 14.45 -32.89 -24.99
C GLN A 139 13.61 -31.66 -24.63
N LEU A 140 14.25 -30.57 -24.21
CA LEU A 140 13.56 -29.33 -23.83
C LEU A 140 12.88 -28.68 -25.04
N ARG A 141 13.47 -28.77 -26.22
CA ARG A 141 12.86 -28.33 -27.48
C ARG A 141 11.60 -29.14 -27.82
N ALA A 142 11.60 -30.46 -27.57
CA ALA A 142 10.40 -31.29 -27.79
C ALA A 142 9.23 -30.86 -26.88
N LYS A 143 9.51 -30.40 -25.65
CA LYS A 143 8.52 -29.83 -24.72
C LYS A 143 8.03 -28.43 -25.11
N THR A 144 8.70 -27.76 -26.05
CA THR A 144 8.33 -26.40 -26.50
C THR A 144 7.28 -26.48 -27.62
N PRO A 145 6.21 -25.64 -27.62
CA PRO A 145 5.19 -25.63 -28.67
C PRO A 145 5.79 -25.40 -30.07
N ASP A 146 5.30 -26.11 -31.09
CA ASP A 146 5.86 -26.11 -32.45
C ASP A 146 6.01 -24.71 -33.07
N SER A 147 5.04 -23.83 -32.84
CA SER A 147 5.05 -22.44 -33.35
C SER A 147 6.20 -21.58 -32.82
N SER A 148 6.79 -21.95 -31.69
CA SER A 148 7.86 -21.19 -31.01
C SER A 148 9.23 -21.85 -31.13
N ARG A 149 9.33 -23.09 -31.61
CA ARG A 149 10.59 -23.88 -31.64
C ARG A 149 11.72 -23.23 -32.45
N ALA A 150 11.40 -22.45 -33.48
CA ALA A 150 12.38 -21.75 -34.29
C ALA A 150 12.86 -20.42 -33.67
N GLN A 151 12.23 -19.96 -32.59
CA GLN A 151 12.45 -18.65 -31.97
C GLN A 151 13.04 -18.74 -30.55
N VAL A 152 13.54 -19.92 -30.15
CA VAL A 152 14.07 -20.16 -28.80
C VAL A 152 15.51 -20.66 -28.89
N HIS A 153 16.44 -19.84 -28.40
CA HIS A 153 17.85 -20.18 -28.21
C HIS A 153 18.08 -20.71 -26.78
N TRP A 154 19.23 -21.30 -26.52
CA TRP A 154 19.55 -21.92 -25.23
C TRP A 154 20.80 -21.32 -24.63
N ILE A 155 20.68 -20.69 -23.46
CA ILE A 155 21.79 -20.21 -22.66
C ILE A 155 22.34 -21.39 -21.87
N VAL A 156 23.64 -21.63 -21.99
CA VAL A 156 24.37 -22.56 -21.15
C VAL A 156 25.26 -21.73 -20.23
N GLN A 157 24.91 -21.69 -18.95
CA GLN A 157 25.58 -20.87 -17.93
C GLN A 157 26.15 -21.78 -16.85
N GLN A 158 27.33 -21.43 -16.31
CA GLN A 158 27.89 -22.16 -15.18
C GLN A 158 26.93 -22.09 -13.97
N TYR A 159 26.57 -23.24 -13.40
CA TYR A 159 25.66 -23.27 -12.27
C TYR A 159 26.38 -22.84 -10.99
N VAL A 160 25.77 -21.89 -10.29
CA VAL A 160 26.16 -21.48 -8.95
C VAL A 160 25.15 -22.05 -7.97
N LYS A 161 25.61 -22.87 -7.01
CA LYS A 161 24.74 -23.45 -5.97
C LYS A 161 24.28 -22.34 -5.02
N PRO A 162 22.98 -21.99 -4.99
CA PRO A 162 22.50 -20.89 -4.17
C PRO A 162 22.34 -21.31 -2.70
N GLN A 163 22.84 -20.50 -1.77
CA GLN A 163 22.40 -20.48 -0.38
C GLN A 163 21.17 -19.59 -0.19
N ARG A 164 21.12 -18.47 -0.95
CA ARG A 164 19.96 -17.60 -1.12
C ARG A 164 19.82 -17.19 -2.58
N LYS A 165 18.60 -16.86 -3.00
CA LYS A 165 18.31 -16.34 -4.33
C LYS A 165 17.06 -15.49 -4.32
N GLY A 166 16.86 -14.71 -5.38
CA GLY A 166 15.58 -14.08 -5.66
C GLY A 166 15.70 -12.98 -6.70
N HIS A 167 14.90 -11.93 -6.54
CA HIS A 167 14.70 -10.91 -7.55
C HIS A 167 15.10 -9.51 -7.05
N LEU A 168 15.55 -8.64 -7.95
CA LEU A 168 15.75 -7.21 -7.72
C LEU A 168 15.09 -6.46 -8.86
N SER A 169 14.07 -5.65 -8.59
CA SER A 169 13.29 -5.00 -9.64
C SER A 169 12.86 -3.58 -9.28
N ASN A 170 12.93 -2.66 -10.24
CA ASN A 170 12.26 -1.36 -10.16
C ASN A 170 11.08 -1.26 -11.14
N GLU A 171 10.64 -2.37 -11.71
CA GLU A 171 9.57 -2.41 -12.71
C GLU A 171 8.38 -1.54 -12.32
N ARG A 172 7.73 -0.98 -13.34
CA ARG A 172 6.69 0.02 -13.12
C ARG A 172 5.51 -0.50 -12.27
N HIS A 173 5.24 -1.81 -12.28
CA HIS A 173 4.22 -2.42 -11.43
C HIS A 173 4.68 -2.63 -9.97
N VAL A 174 5.99 -2.73 -9.74
CA VAL A 174 6.62 -2.88 -8.42
C VAL A 174 6.80 -1.52 -7.75
N SER A 175 7.26 -0.51 -8.51
CA SER A 175 7.59 0.81 -8.00
C SER A 175 7.08 1.94 -8.88
N ARG A 176 6.67 3.03 -8.23
CA ARG A 176 6.36 4.29 -8.92
C ARG A 176 7.65 4.92 -9.44
N GLU A 177 8.55 5.34 -8.57
CA GLU A 177 9.73 6.10 -8.99
C GLU A 177 10.88 5.18 -9.45
N PRO A 178 11.65 5.54 -10.50
CA PRO A 178 12.76 4.73 -11.03
C PRO A 178 13.80 4.29 -10.01
N ARG A 179 13.96 5.13 -9.00
CA ARG A 179 14.95 5.03 -7.94
C ARG A 179 14.54 4.11 -6.81
N ASP A 180 13.28 3.72 -6.75
CA ASP A 180 12.77 2.85 -5.71
C ASP A 180 12.72 1.43 -6.27
N TRP A 181 13.40 0.50 -5.62
CA TRP A 181 13.53 -0.90 -6.02
C TRP A 181 12.96 -1.81 -4.94
N ALA A 182 12.54 -3.00 -5.33
CA ALA A 182 12.23 -4.09 -4.42
C ALA A 182 13.22 -5.23 -4.63
N ILE A 183 13.77 -5.72 -3.51
CA ILE A 183 14.51 -6.98 -3.43
C ILE A 183 13.52 -8.03 -2.92
N GLU A 184 13.36 -9.13 -3.63
CA GLU A 184 12.62 -10.31 -3.18
C GLU A 184 13.61 -11.44 -2.89
N PHE A 185 13.47 -12.08 -1.73
CA PHE A 185 14.16 -13.30 -1.34
C PHE A 185 13.19 -14.46 -1.55
N GLU A 186 13.59 -15.45 -2.33
CA GLU A 186 12.82 -16.67 -2.50
C GLU A 186 12.86 -17.53 -1.22
N PRO A 187 11.77 -18.25 -0.91
CA PRO A 187 11.75 -19.19 0.20
C PRO A 187 12.76 -20.33 -0.03
N THR A 188 13.36 -20.80 1.06
CA THR A 188 14.22 -22.01 1.12
C THR A 188 13.62 -22.97 2.14
N ASP A 189 14.00 -24.24 2.13
CA ASP A 189 13.43 -25.26 3.04
C ASP A 189 13.49 -24.85 4.53
N ASP A 190 14.50 -24.05 4.90
CA ASP A 190 14.74 -23.61 6.29
C ASP A 190 14.29 -22.17 6.60
N CYS A 191 13.95 -21.33 5.60
CA CYS A 191 13.68 -19.90 5.80
C CYS A 191 12.59 -19.37 4.85
N GLN A 192 11.64 -18.61 5.42
CA GLN A 192 10.57 -17.97 4.64
C GLN A 192 11.11 -16.86 3.72
N GLY A 193 10.52 -16.78 2.52
CA GLY A 193 10.78 -15.68 1.60
C GLY A 193 10.27 -14.35 2.15
N HIS A 194 10.99 -13.27 1.86
CA HIS A 194 10.61 -11.91 2.25
C HIS A 194 11.04 -10.92 1.17
N ALA A 195 10.63 -9.66 1.27
CA ALA A 195 11.10 -8.62 0.36
C ALA A 195 11.61 -7.42 1.15
N VAL A 196 12.38 -6.55 0.52
CA VAL A 196 12.91 -5.32 1.12
C VAL A 196 12.83 -4.22 0.06
N SER A 197 12.33 -3.05 0.41
CA SER A 197 12.36 -1.90 -0.50
C SER A 197 13.62 -1.08 -0.24
N ILE A 198 14.31 -0.69 -1.31
CA ILE A 198 15.47 0.19 -1.27
C ILE A 198 15.20 1.40 -2.16
N GLY A 199 15.53 2.61 -1.67
CA GLY A 199 15.40 3.84 -2.44
C GLY A 199 16.76 4.47 -2.64
N ILE A 200 17.21 4.60 -3.89
CA ILE A 200 18.49 5.24 -4.21
C ILE A 200 18.29 6.75 -4.24
N ARG A 201 19.22 7.50 -3.64
CA ARG A 201 19.17 8.96 -3.59
C ARG A 201 20.50 9.53 -4.08
N THR A 202 20.57 9.76 -5.40
CA THR A 202 21.78 10.19 -6.13
C THR A 202 22.46 11.45 -5.57
N TRP A 203 21.70 12.36 -4.95
CA TRP A 203 22.24 13.59 -4.36
C TRP A 203 23.02 13.40 -3.05
N ARG A 204 22.84 12.27 -2.35
CA ARG A 204 23.62 11.91 -1.16
C ARG A 204 24.74 10.92 -1.45
N GLU A 205 24.52 10.04 -2.43
CA GLU A 205 25.26 8.78 -2.57
C GLU A 205 26.19 8.73 -3.79
N GLY A 206 26.16 9.75 -4.67
CA GLY A 206 26.85 9.73 -5.95
C GLY A 206 26.24 8.74 -6.94
N LEU A 207 26.79 8.63 -8.16
CA LEU A 207 26.30 7.72 -9.21
C LEU A 207 27.26 6.56 -9.53
N GLU A 208 28.50 6.60 -9.04
CA GLU A 208 29.50 5.55 -9.27
C GLU A 208 29.19 4.34 -8.37
N PRO A 209 28.79 3.19 -8.93
CA PRO A 209 28.52 1.98 -8.16
C PRO A 209 29.81 1.16 -7.97
N SER A 210 29.92 0.45 -6.85
CA SER A 210 30.97 -0.57 -6.71
C SER A 210 30.65 -1.77 -7.59
N LEU A 211 31.65 -2.26 -8.34
CA LEU A 211 31.53 -3.51 -9.10
C LEU A 211 31.78 -4.75 -8.23
N ASP A 212 32.23 -4.59 -6.98
CA ASP A 212 32.47 -5.74 -6.11
C ASP A 212 31.20 -6.24 -5.41
N LEU A 213 30.75 -7.41 -5.85
CA LEU A 213 29.63 -8.15 -5.28
C LEU A 213 30.07 -9.21 -4.25
N SER A 214 31.31 -9.14 -3.73
CA SER A 214 31.71 -9.93 -2.57
C SER A 214 30.74 -9.70 -1.39
N CYS A 215 30.33 -10.79 -0.77
CA CYS A 215 29.24 -10.81 0.20
C CYS A 215 29.49 -11.95 1.19
N ALA A 216 30.13 -11.63 2.32
CA ALA A 216 30.54 -12.61 3.32
C ALA A 216 29.41 -13.04 4.27
N SER A 217 28.27 -12.32 4.25
CA SER A 217 27.14 -12.57 5.15
C SER A 217 25.80 -12.27 4.48
N GLU A 218 24.72 -12.94 4.93
CA GLU A 218 23.36 -12.72 4.39
C GLU A 218 22.88 -11.27 4.60
N THR A 219 23.31 -10.60 5.68
CA THR A 219 22.92 -9.21 5.98
C THR A 219 23.47 -8.22 4.96
N GLU A 220 24.63 -8.51 4.36
CA GLU A 220 25.26 -7.67 3.34
C GLU A 220 24.58 -7.75 1.96
N ILE A 221 23.72 -8.76 1.72
CA ILE A 221 23.08 -8.96 0.41
C ILE A 221 22.35 -7.69 -0.05
N THR A 222 21.61 -7.06 0.84
CA THR A 222 20.85 -5.84 0.52
C THR A 222 21.72 -4.64 0.22
N LEU A 223 22.94 -4.57 0.79
CA LEU A 223 23.92 -3.52 0.52
C LEU A 223 24.54 -3.69 -0.86
N ARG A 224 24.88 -4.92 -1.25
CA ARG A 224 25.46 -5.21 -2.58
C ARG A 224 24.43 -5.07 -3.70
N LEU A 225 23.20 -5.53 -3.49
CA LEU A 225 22.10 -5.31 -4.44
C LEU A 225 21.74 -3.83 -4.59
N ARG A 226 22.03 -2.99 -3.59
CA ARG A 226 21.91 -1.53 -3.72
C ARG A 226 22.89 -0.96 -4.75
N GLU A 227 24.12 -1.47 -4.82
CA GLU A 227 25.09 -1.04 -5.84
C GLU A 227 24.64 -1.45 -7.25
N VAL A 228 24.04 -2.65 -7.39
CA VAL A 228 23.41 -3.10 -8.65
C VAL A 228 22.26 -2.16 -9.05
N ALA A 229 21.40 -1.79 -8.11
CA ALA A 229 20.31 -0.84 -8.36
C ALA A 229 20.82 0.58 -8.71
N LYS A 230 21.92 1.02 -8.09
CA LYS A 230 22.59 2.29 -8.38
C LYS A 230 23.18 2.32 -9.78
N TRP A 231 23.83 1.23 -10.19
CA TRP A 231 24.30 1.04 -11.57
C TRP A 231 23.16 1.06 -12.57
N ALA A 232 22.08 0.34 -12.28
CA ALA A 232 20.93 0.22 -13.16
C ALA A 232 20.17 1.56 -13.39
N LEU A 233 20.29 2.51 -12.45
CA LEU A 233 19.67 3.83 -12.58
C LEU A 233 20.26 4.73 -13.67
N GLN A 234 21.43 4.37 -14.18
CA GLN A 234 22.09 5.07 -15.27
C GLN A 234 21.37 4.83 -16.62
N PHE A 235 20.53 3.79 -16.72
CA PHE A 235 19.77 3.45 -17.91
C PHE A 235 18.42 4.19 -17.99
N SER A 236 17.89 4.37 -19.19
CA SER A 236 16.54 4.92 -19.42
C SER A 236 15.43 3.90 -19.12
N SER A 237 15.73 2.61 -19.24
CA SER A 237 14.79 1.51 -19.04
C SER A 237 14.67 1.10 -17.57
N ARG A 238 13.49 0.61 -17.18
CA ARG A 238 13.32 -0.18 -15.95
C ARG A 238 13.95 -1.54 -16.15
N ILE A 239 14.50 -2.14 -15.08
CA ILE A 239 15.25 -3.38 -15.18
C ILE A 239 14.83 -4.32 -14.05
N HIS A 240 14.84 -5.61 -14.35
CA HIS A 240 14.67 -6.68 -13.39
C HIS A 240 15.89 -7.58 -13.43
N PHE A 241 16.37 -7.99 -12.26
CA PHE A 241 17.47 -8.92 -12.11
C PHE A 241 17.02 -10.16 -11.34
N GLU A 242 17.53 -11.32 -11.75
CA GLU A 242 17.57 -12.51 -10.90
C GLU A 242 18.97 -12.63 -10.30
N TRP A 243 19.04 -12.88 -9.00
CA TRP A 243 20.30 -12.96 -8.27
C TRP A 243 20.40 -14.25 -7.44
N VAL A 244 21.62 -14.73 -7.27
CA VAL A 244 21.96 -15.87 -6.41
C VAL A 244 23.16 -15.51 -5.51
N TRP A 245 23.16 -16.01 -4.29
CA TRP A 245 24.27 -15.88 -3.34
C TRP A 245 24.79 -17.26 -2.97
N ASP A 246 26.10 -17.47 -3.11
CA ASP A 246 26.76 -18.76 -2.87
C ASP A 246 27.35 -18.93 -1.45
N GLY A 247 27.20 -17.90 -0.60
CA GLY A 247 27.83 -17.83 0.72
C GLY A 247 29.04 -16.92 0.80
N LYS A 248 29.62 -16.52 -0.34
CA LYS A 248 30.83 -15.67 -0.43
C LYS A 248 30.64 -14.47 -1.34
N ARG A 249 29.82 -14.59 -2.38
CA ARG A 249 29.58 -13.55 -3.39
C ARG A 249 28.17 -13.64 -3.97
N LEU A 250 27.66 -12.50 -4.40
CA LEU A 250 26.43 -12.38 -5.18
C LEU A 250 26.71 -12.45 -6.67
N TRP A 251 25.84 -13.16 -7.38
CA TRP A 251 25.85 -13.31 -8.82
C TRP A 251 24.51 -12.87 -9.40
N ILE A 252 24.55 -12.09 -10.47
CA ILE A 252 23.39 -11.75 -11.30
C ILE A 252 23.33 -12.78 -12.42
N VAL A 253 22.24 -13.55 -12.45
CA VAL A 253 22.06 -14.69 -13.36
C VAL A 253 21.05 -14.41 -14.47
N GLN A 254 20.32 -13.30 -14.38
CA GLN A 254 19.45 -12.79 -15.43
C GLN A 254 19.28 -11.28 -15.28
N ALA A 255 19.14 -10.57 -16.40
CA ALA A 255 18.87 -9.14 -16.43
C ALA A 255 17.91 -8.82 -17.57
N ASP A 256 16.68 -8.42 -17.26
CA ASP A 256 15.67 -8.10 -18.26
C ASP A 256 15.40 -6.59 -18.23
N ALA A 257 15.40 -5.94 -19.39
CA ALA A 257 14.97 -4.54 -19.52
C ALA A 257 13.47 -4.48 -19.86
N ALA A 258 12.74 -3.62 -19.15
CA ALA A 258 11.32 -3.48 -19.34
C ALA A 258 11.06 -2.71 -20.63
N GLU A 259 10.11 -3.20 -21.41
CA GLU A 259 9.65 -2.51 -22.59
C GLU A 259 8.90 -1.23 -22.21
N LEU A 260 8.92 -0.25 -23.11
CA LEU A 260 8.04 0.90 -23.02
C LEU A 260 6.59 0.40 -23.11
N ALA A 261 5.87 0.49 -21.99
CA ALA A 261 4.46 0.12 -21.95
C ALA A 261 3.66 1.02 -22.90
N LEU A 262 3.31 0.49 -24.06
CA LEU A 262 2.29 1.05 -24.93
C LEU A 262 0.96 0.92 -24.19
N GLY A 263 0.30 2.05 -23.96
CA GLY A 263 -0.95 2.10 -23.23
C GLY A 263 -1.79 3.28 -23.70
N ILE A 264 -3.05 3.27 -23.30
CA ILE A 264 -4.01 4.31 -23.62
C ILE A 264 -4.01 5.34 -22.50
N ASP A 265 -4.13 6.62 -22.85
CA ASP A 265 -4.47 7.66 -21.89
C ASP A 265 -5.92 7.48 -21.45
N PRO A 266 -6.22 7.14 -20.19
CA PRO A 266 -7.58 6.92 -19.75
C PRO A 266 -8.49 8.12 -19.93
N THR A 267 -7.94 9.33 -20.05
CA THR A 267 -8.71 10.56 -20.26
C THR A 267 -9.11 10.78 -21.72
N ALA A 268 -8.41 10.12 -22.65
CA ALA A 268 -8.68 10.19 -24.08
C ALA A 268 -9.79 9.22 -24.54
N VAL A 269 -10.31 8.37 -23.64
CA VAL A 269 -11.38 7.41 -23.96
C VAL A 269 -12.76 8.07 -24.10
N LEU A 270 -12.88 9.35 -23.73
CA LEU A 270 -14.13 10.08 -23.90
C LEU A 270 -14.35 10.44 -25.38
N PRO A 271 -15.56 10.25 -25.91
CA PRO A 271 -15.89 10.72 -27.26
C PRO A 271 -15.81 12.25 -27.32
N ALA A 272 -15.45 12.79 -28.49
CA ALA A 272 -15.33 14.23 -28.68
C ALA A 272 -16.68 14.97 -28.65
N LYS A 273 -17.76 14.29 -29.07
CA LYS A 273 -19.14 14.79 -29.08
C LYS A 273 -20.11 13.64 -28.84
N ILE A 274 -21.29 13.96 -28.30
CA ILE A 274 -22.36 13.01 -28.09
C ILE A 274 -23.55 13.38 -28.97
N GLN A 275 -23.95 12.45 -29.83
CA GLN A 275 -25.16 12.60 -30.63
C GLN A 275 -26.42 12.49 -29.75
N MET A 276 -27.35 13.42 -29.91
CA MET A 276 -28.62 13.44 -29.18
C MET A 276 -29.70 12.68 -29.96
N ALA A 277 -30.40 11.78 -29.28
CA ALA A 277 -31.56 11.09 -29.82
C ALA A 277 -32.81 11.99 -29.79
N GLN A 278 -33.65 11.90 -30.82
CA GLN A 278 -34.90 12.65 -30.94
C GLN A 278 -36.03 11.91 -30.21
N ILE A 279 -36.10 12.10 -28.89
CA ILE A 279 -37.01 11.38 -28.00
C ILE A 279 -38.50 11.54 -28.40
N GLY A 280 -38.88 12.68 -28.98
CA GLY A 280 -40.26 12.92 -29.43
C GLY A 280 -40.71 12.08 -30.63
N ARG A 281 -39.81 11.30 -31.25
CA ARG A 281 -40.12 10.40 -32.36
C ARG A 281 -40.33 8.94 -31.93
N LEU A 282 -40.17 8.65 -30.63
CA LEU A 282 -40.34 7.29 -30.12
C LEU A 282 -41.82 6.91 -30.04
N GLN A 283 -42.16 5.70 -30.44
CA GLN A 283 -43.55 5.21 -30.55
C GLN A 283 -43.88 4.15 -29.50
N VAL A 284 -42.97 3.20 -29.26
CA VAL A 284 -43.14 2.10 -28.29
C VAL A 284 -42.34 2.38 -27.03
N PHE A 285 -41.10 2.83 -27.18
CA PHE A 285 -40.27 3.25 -26.06
C PHE A 285 -40.73 4.62 -25.53
N ARG A 286 -41.15 4.66 -24.28
CA ARG A 286 -41.59 5.89 -23.60
C ARG A 286 -40.63 6.30 -22.49
N LEU A 287 -40.58 7.59 -22.17
CA LEU A 287 -39.84 8.06 -21.00
C LEU A 287 -40.45 7.51 -19.70
N ALA A 288 -39.60 7.10 -18.76
CA ALA A 288 -40.01 6.63 -17.45
C ALA A 288 -40.70 7.75 -16.64
N SER A 289 -41.95 7.51 -16.25
CA SER A 289 -42.78 8.38 -15.41
C SER A 289 -42.46 8.20 -13.92
N ALA A 290 -42.95 9.09 -13.05
CA ALA A 290 -42.76 8.96 -11.60
C ALA A 290 -43.32 7.64 -11.01
N ASN A 291 -44.35 7.04 -11.63
CA ASN A 291 -44.92 5.78 -11.18
C ASN A 291 -44.00 4.58 -11.53
N ASP A 292 -43.32 4.63 -12.67
CA ASP A 292 -42.43 3.56 -13.11
C ASP A 292 -41.25 3.35 -12.15
N TYR A 293 -40.76 4.43 -11.53
CA TYR A 293 -39.70 4.36 -10.51
C TYR A 293 -40.12 3.64 -9.22
N LYS A 294 -41.43 3.51 -8.98
CA LYS A 294 -41.98 2.71 -7.88
C LYS A 294 -42.24 1.26 -8.32
N ARG A 295 -42.67 1.09 -9.57
CA ARG A 295 -43.07 -0.21 -10.16
C ARG A 295 -41.87 -1.12 -10.44
N TYR A 296 -40.79 -0.57 -11.00
CA TYR A 296 -39.65 -1.36 -11.48
C TYR A 296 -38.44 -1.24 -10.55
N GLY A 297 -37.92 -2.39 -10.11
CA GLY A 297 -36.84 -2.47 -9.13
C GLY A 297 -35.56 -1.80 -9.60
N LYS A 298 -35.23 -1.90 -10.90
CA LYS A 298 -34.02 -1.31 -11.49
C LYS A 298 -34.04 0.22 -11.52
N LEU A 299 -35.21 0.84 -11.41
CA LEU A 299 -35.37 2.30 -11.37
C LEU A 299 -35.39 2.87 -9.95
N ARG A 300 -35.64 2.06 -8.93
CA ARG A 300 -35.82 2.50 -7.53
C ARG A 300 -34.68 3.39 -7.03
N ASN A 301 -33.43 3.01 -7.31
CA ASN A 301 -32.25 3.76 -6.91
C ASN A 301 -32.24 5.19 -7.49
N GLY A 302 -32.64 5.33 -8.75
CA GLY A 302 -32.72 6.63 -9.44
C GLY A 302 -33.71 7.59 -8.78
N ALA A 303 -34.79 7.09 -8.16
CA ALA A 303 -35.74 7.94 -7.43
C ALA A 303 -35.09 8.57 -6.19
N LEU A 304 -34.26 7.81 -5.47
CA LEU A 304 -33.53 8.33 -4.32
C LEU A 304 -32.51 9.38 -4.74
N TYR A 305 -31.78 9.14 -5.82
CA TYR A 305 -30.77 10.08 -6.32
C TYR A 305 -31.39 11.40 -6.78
N LYS A 306 -32.57 11.35 -7.44
CA LYS A 306 -33.35 12.55 -7.79
C LYS A 306 -33.72 13.37 -6.55
N LYS A 307 -34.14 12.73 -5.45
CA LYS A 307 -34.42 13.42 -4.17
C LYS A 307 -33.17 14.10 -3.59
N PHE A 308 -31.98 13.61 -3.93
CA PHE A 308 -30.71 14.21 -3.50
C PHE A 308 -30.16 15.27 -4.44
N GLY A 309 -30.85 15.57 -5.55
CA GLY A 309 -30.50 16.64 -6.50
C GLY A 309 -29.83 16.14 -7.79
N TYR A 310 -29.63 14.83 -7.94
CA TYR A 310 -29.04 14.26 -9.15
C TYR A 310 -30.04 14.22 -10.30
N GLY A 311 -29.59 14.72 -11.45
CA GLY A 311 -30.33 14.70 -12.71
C GLY A 311 -29.99 13.39 -13.40
N MET A 312 -30.80 12.36 -13.14
CA MET A 312 -30.62 11.05 -13.76
C MET A 312 -30.83 11.16 -15.28
N PRO A 313 -30.07 10.41 -16.11
CA PRO A 313 -30.33 10.35 -17.54
C PRO A 313 -31.74 9.79 -17.82
N PRO A 314 -32.27 10.03 -19.03
CA PRO A 314 -33.53 9.46 -19.43
C PRO A 314 -33.46 7.92 -19.44
N PHE A 315 -34.48 7.30 -18.86
CA PHE A 315 -34.74 5.87 -18.99
C PHE A 315 -35.94 5.70 -19.93
N PHE A 316 -35.78 4.88 -20.95
CA PHE A 316 -36.80 4.55 -21.94
C PHE A 316 -37.35 3.17 -21.63
N LEU A 317 -38.67 3.03 -21.53
CA LEU A 317 -39.35 1.81 -21.15
C LEU A 317 -40.17 1.29 -22.33
N ALA A 318 -40.08 -0.01 -22.59
CA ALA A 318 -41.05 -0.75 -23.37
C ALA A 318 -41.66 -1.83 -22.48
N ASP A 319 -42.90 -1.60 -22.05
CA ASP A 319 -43.68 -2.48 -21.17
C ASP A 319 -45.03 -2.90 -21.79
N ASP A 320 -45.23 -2.65 -23.08
CA ASP A 320 -46.39 -3.10 -23.84
C ASP A 320 -46.38 -4.63 -24.01
N ARG A 321 -47.48 -5.28 -23.63
CA ARG A 321 -47.56 -6.75 -23.59
C ARG A 321 -47.55 -7.36 -24.99
N SER A 322 -48.22 -6.74 -25.95
CA SER A 322 -48.19 -7.19 -27.36
C SER A 322 -46.79 -7.11 -27.93
N ALA A 323 -46.13 -5.95 -27.79
CA ALA A 323 -44.78 -5.72 -28.26
C ALA A 323 -43.79 -6.75 -27.69
N ILE A 324 -43.80 -7.02 -26.38
CA ILE A 324 -42.89 -8.00 -25.78
C ILE A 324 -43.20 -9.42 -26.27
N THR A 325 -44.47 -9.78 -26.41
CA THR A 325 -44.87 -11.11 -26.91
C THR A 325 -44.38 -11.31 -28.35
N ASP A 326 -44.50 -10.29 -29.19
CA ASP A 326 -44.00 -10.33 -30.56
C ASP A 326 -42.48 -10.53 -30.59
N LEU A 327 -41.74 -9.78 -29.77
CA LEU A 327 -40.28 -9.91 -29.65
C LEU A 327 -39.87 -11.34 -29.22
N LEU A 328 -40.55 -11.91 -28.21
CA LEU A 328 -40.31 -13.28 -27.77
C LEU A 328 -40.70 -14.33 -28.82
N SER A 329 -41.66 -14.03 -29.70
CA SER A 329 -41.99 -14.87 -30.86
C SER A 329 -40.95 -14.77 -31.98
N GLY A 330 -40.03 -13.79 -31.93
CA GLY A 330 -39.03 -13.52 -32.96
C GLY A 330 -39.49 -12.53 -34.03
N LYS A 331 -40.56 -11.77 -33.77
CA LYS A 331 -41.10 -10.72 -34.65
C LYS A 331 -40.76 -9.35 -34.08
N ILE A 332 -40.44 -8.39 -34.94
CA ILE A 332 -40.21 -6.99 -34.56
C ILE A 332 -41.15 -6.10 -35.36
N SER A 333 -41.83 -5.17 -34.68
CA SER A 333 -42.74 -4.23 -35.34
C SER A 333 -41.98 -3.06 -35.97
N PRO A 334 -42.51 -2.41 -37.03
CA PRO A 334 -41.88 -1.22 -37.63
C PRO A 334 -41.64 -0.09 -36.64
N GLU A 335 -42.51 0.05 -35.64
CA GLU A 335 -42.41 1.07 -34.59
C GLU A 335 -41.22 0.80 -33.67
N ILE A 336 -41.01 -0.45 -33.23
CA ILE A 336 -39.83 -0.84 -32.45
C ILE A 336 -38.56 -0.66 -33.28
N GLU A 337 -38.58 -1.01 -34.57
CA GLU A 337 -37.42 -0.81 -35.43
C GLU A 337 -37.03 0.67 -35.53
N GLN A 338 -38.01 1.56 -35.70
CA GLN A 338 -37.79 3.00 -35.76
C GLN A 338 -37.23 3.54 -34.43
N ASP A 339 -37.78 3.08 -33.30
CA ASP A 339 -37.31 3.47 -31.97
C ASP A 339 -35.87 3.01 -31.73
N LEU A 340 -35.54 1.77 -32.07
CA LEU A 340 -34.18 1.24 -31.93
C LEU A 340 -33.20 2.00 -32.83
N LYS A 341 -33.54 2.32 -34.09
CA LYS A 341 -32.73 3.16 -34.97
C LYS A 341 -32.45 4.54 -34.36
N GLU A 342 -33.44 5.16 -33.72
CA GLU A 342 -33.27 6.46 -33.07
C GLU A 342 -32.43 6.36 -31.79
N LEU A 343 -32.71 5.36 -30.95
CA LEU A 343 -32.03 5.17 -29.66
C LEU A 343 -30.57 4.73 -29.82
N THR A 344 -30.23 3.99 -30.88
CA THR A 344 -28.87 3.50 -31.18
C THR A 344 -27.96 4.52 -31.86
N LYS A 345 -28.44 5.73 -32.19
CA LYS A 345 -27.57 6.85 -32.59
C LYS A 345 -26.49 7.18 -31.55
N ARG A 346 -26.71 6.72 -30.32
CA ARG A 346 -25.75 6.74 -29.23
C ARG A 346 -25.71 5.34 -28.62
N PRO A 347 -24.56 4.85 -28.12
CA PRO A 347 -24.48 3.52 -27.53
C PRO A 347 -25.59 3.28 -26.49
N LEU A 348 -26.42 2.29 -26.77
CA LEU A 348 -27.65 1.99 -26.05
C LEU A 348 -27.45 0.76 -25.18
N ILE A 349 -27.89 0.81 -23.93
CA ILE A 349 -27.91 -0.35 -23.04
C ILE A 349 -29.36 -0.70 -22.76
N ILE A 350 -29.74 -1.94 -23.06
CA ILE A 350 -31.07 -2.49 -22.78
C ILE A 350 -30.95 -3.48 -21.64
N ARG A 351 -31.82 -3.36 -20.64
CA ARG A 351 -31.90 -4.24 -19.47
C ARG A 351 -33.31 -4.77 -19.34
N THR A 352 -33.47 -5.98 -18.82
CA THR A 352 -34.81 -6.52 -18.53
C THR A 352 -35.20 -6.29 -17.07
N ASP A 353 -36.42 -5.83 -16.82
CA ASP A 353 -37.08 -5.82 -15.50
C ASP A 353 -38.47 -6.46 -15.65
N GLY A 354 -39.24 -6.54 -14.57
CA GLY A 354 -40.62 -7.02 -14.63
C GLY A 354 -41.37 -6.82 -13.33
N ALA A 355 -42.69 -6.68 -13.42
CA ALA A 355 -43.52 -6.39 -12.25
C ALA A 355 -43.60 -7.58 -11.27
N ASN A 356 -43.59 -8.81 -11.79
CA ASN A 356 -43.90 -10.02 -11.01
C ASN A 356 -42.76 -11.03 -10.96
N ILE A 357 -41.51 -10.63 -11.26
CA ILE A 357 -40.36 -11.56 -11.25
C ILE A 357 -40.08 -12.07 -9.82
N PRO A 358 -39.95 -13.39 -9.57
CA PRO A 358 -39.60 -13.96 -8.27
C PRO A 358 -38.26 -13.44 -7.73
N GLN A 359 -38.14 -13.31 -6.40
CA GLN A 359 -36.98 -12.65 -5.78
C GLN A 359 -35.65 -13.34 -6.12
N GLU A 360 -35.65 -14.67 -6.14
CA GLU A 360 -34.53 -15.54 -6.48
C GLU A 360 -34.12 -15.47 -7.96
N LYS A 361 -35.06 -15.10 -8.86
CA LYS A 361 -34.82 -14.94 -10.31
C LYS A 361 -34.57 -13.47 -10.73
N ARG A 362 -34.63 -12.52 -9.79
CA ARG A 362 -34.37 -11.08 -10.08
C ARG A 362 -32.90 -10.75 -10.29
N GLU A 363 -32.00 -11.57 -9.76
CA GLU A 363 -30.57 -11.43 -9.99
C GLU A 363 -30.21 -11.92 -11.40
N MET A 364 -29.32 -11.21 -12.10
CA MET A 364 -28.79 -11.61 -13.42
C MET A 364 -29.80 -11.66 -14.58
N LEU A 365 -30.87 -10.87 -14.53
CA LEU A 365 -31.76 -10.68 -15.69
C LEU A 365 -31.00 -10.19 -16.94
N PRO A 366 -31.45 -10.56 -18.15
CA PRO A 366 -30.76 -10.22 -19.40
C PRO A 366 -30.45 -8.73 -19.51
N ARG A 367 -29.23 -8.46 -20.01
CA ARG A 367 -28.70 -7.12 -20.25
C ARG A 367 -27.83 -7.16 -21.50
N SER A 368 -27.96 -6.14 -22.33
CA SER A 368 -27.08 -5.92 -23.47
C SER A 368 -25.74 -5.30 -23.04
N ASP A 369 -24.75 -5.54 -23.86
CA ASP A 369 -23.58 -4.68 -24.02
C ASP A 369 -24.02 -3.30 -24.55
N PRO A 370 -23.17 -2.28 -24.58
CA PRO A 370 -23.49 -1.08 -25.34
C PRO A 370 -23.69 -1.45 -26.81
N LEU A 371 -24.91 -1.29 -27.28
CA LEU A 371 -25.33 -1.52 -28.65
C LEU A 371 -25.04 -0.23 -29.43
N ALA A 372 -24.08 -0.29 -30.33
CA ALA A 372 -23.63 0.86 -31.12
C ALA A 372 -24.41 1.02 -32.42
N THR A 373 -25.10 -0.04 -32.87
CA THR A 373 -25.85 -0.04 -34.13
C THR A 373 -27.26 -0.60 -33.95
N PHE A 374 -28.13 -0.26 -34.91
CA PHE A 374 -29.47 -0.83 -34.98
C PHE A 374 -29.45 -2.37 -35.13
N ASP A 375 -28.55 -2.90 -35.97
CA ASP A 375 -28.48 -4.33 -36.24
C ASP A 375 -28.08 -5.13 -34.99
N GLU A 376 -27.12 -4.62 -34.21
CA GLU A 376 -26.77 -5.20 -32.90
C GLU A 376 -27.96 -5.20 -31.95
N ALA A 377 -28.70 -4.08 -31.87
CA ALA A 377 -29.87 -3.99 -31.00
C ALA A 377 -30.99 -4.94 -31.45
N LYS A 378 -31.25 -5.03 -32.75
CA LYS A 378 -32.22 -5.96 -33.33
C LYS A 378 -31.84 -7.41 -33.04
N GLN A 379 -30.57 -7.76 -33.22
CA GLN A 379 -30.07 -9.10 -32.91
C GLN A 379 -30.23 -9.42 -31.42
N TRP A 380 -29.87 -8.50 -30.53
CA TRP A 380 -29.98 -8.73 -29.09
C TRP A 380 -31.42 -8.93 -28.64
N VAL A 381 -32.36 -8.10 -29.10
CA VAL A 381 -33.77 -8.19 -28.69
C VAL A 381 -34.46 -9.45 -29.27
N LEU A 382 -34.13 -9.84 -30.50
CA LEU A 382 -34.76 -11.00 -31.16
C LEU A 382 -34.16 -12.36 -30.75
N ASN A 383 -32.87 -12.39 -30.41
CA ASN A 383 -32.16 -13.63 -30.11
C ASN A 383 -31.79 -13.71 -28.62
N ASP A 384 -30.82 -12.91 -28.18
CA ASP A 384 -30.22 -13.06 -26.84
C ASP A 384 -31.26 -12.89 -25.73
N PHE A 385 -32.10 -11.85 -25.83
CA PHE A 385 -33.19 -11.60 -24.90
C PHE A 385 -34.17 -12.76 -24.85
N LYS A 386 -34.60 -13.27 -26.02
CA LYS A 386 -35.52 -14.41 -26.12
C LYS A 386 -34.94 -15.68 -25.50
N ILE A 387 -33.70 -16.03 -25.84
CA ILE A 387 -33.02 -17.24 -25.37
C ILE A 387 -32.92 -17.22 -23.85
N GLU A 388 -32.43 -16.14 -23.27
CA GLU A 388 -32.23 -16.07 -21.81
C GLU A 388 -33.55 -15.97 -21.04
N ILE A 389 -34.58 -15.29 -21.57
CA ILE A 389 -35.90 -15.26 -20.91
C ILE A 389 -36.57 -16.63 -20.89
N ASN A 390 -36.47 -17.40 -21.98
CA ASN A 390 -36.99 -18.76 -22.02
C ASN A 390 -36.24 -19.67 -21.05
N LYS A 391 -34.90 -19.58 -21.01
CA LYS A 391 -34.05 -20.32 -20.07
C LYS A 391 -34.35 -20.00 -18.60
N LEU A 392 -34.74 -18.76 -18.30
CA LEU A 392 -35.13 -18.34 -16.94
C LEU A 392 -36.62 -18.60 -16.62
N GLU A 393 -37.41 -19.03 -17.60
CA GLU A 393 -38.86 -19.27 -17.50
C GLU A 393 -39.64 -18.01 -17.09
N LEU A 394 -39.31 -16.85 -17.67
CA LEU A 394 -39.86 -15.55 -17.26
C LEU A 394 -40.92 -14.93 -18.19
N VAL A 395 -41.36 -15.66 -19.22
CA VAL A 395 -42.24 -15.17 -20.29
C VAL A 395 -43.50 -14.45 -19.77
N ASP A 396 -44.16 -15.00 -18.74
CA ASP A 396 -45.44 -14.46 -18.23
C ASP A 396 -45.33 -13.46 -17.06
N HIS A 397 -44.12 -12.99 -16.74
CA HIS A 397 -43.87 -12.22 -15.51
C HIS A 397 -44.00 -10.70 -15.66
N GLY A 398 -44.76 -10.24 -16.66
CA GLY A 398 -44.99 -8.81 -16.92
C GLY A 398 -43.68 -8.07 -17.17
N LEU A 399 -42.92 -8.58 -18.14
CA LEU A 399 -41.59 -8.10 -18.50
C LEU A 399 -41.60 -6.63 -18.94
N CYS A 400 -40.46 -5.98 -18.82
CA CYS A 400 -40.22 -4.62 -19.27
C CYS A 400 -38.77 -4.50 -19.76
N LEU A 401 -38.59 -3.89 -20.94
CA LEU A 401 -37.26 -3.47 -21.40
C LEU A 401 -36.98 -2.05 -20.89
N VAL A 402 -35.92 -1.92 -20.11
CA VAL A 402 -35.41 -0.65 -19.59
C VAL A 402 -34.16 -0.28 -20.36
N ALA A 403 -34.30 0.65 -21.30
CA ALA A 403 -33.22 1.16 -22.10
C ALA A 403 -32.68 2.49 -21.55
N HIS A 404 -31.38 2.69 -21.64
CA HIS A 404 -30.73 3.97 -21.32
C HIS A 404 -29.47 4.12 -22.17
N HIS A 405 -29.08 5.37 -22.46
CA HIS A 405 -27.80 5.60 -23.14
C HIS A 405 -26.63 5.36 -22.19
N PHE A 406 -25.53 4.87 -22.74
CA PHE A 406 -24.26 4.77 -22.03
C PHE A 406 -23.76 6.17 -21.62
N ILE A 407 -23.20 6.29 -20.41
CA ILE A 407 -22.60 7.53 -19.89
C ILE A 407 -21.08 7.43 -20.05
N PRO A 408 -20.48 8.13 -21.03
CA PRO A 408 -19.03 8.16 -21.16
C PRO A 408 -18.39 8.84 -19.95
N SER A 409 -17.49 8.13 -19.30
CA SER A 409 -16.85 8.53 -18.04
C SER A 409 -15.39 8.11 -18.08
N VAL A 410 -14.49 8.94 -17.53
CA VAL A 410 -13.05 8.62 -17.48
C VAL A 410 -12.76 7.50 -16.50
N ALA A 411 -13.53 7.44 -15.41
CA ALA A 411 -13.35 6.49 -14.33
C ALA A 411 -14.69 6.05 -13.74
N SER A 412 -14.64 5.01 -12.92
CA SER A 412 -15.75 4.51 -12.12
C SER A 412 -15.27 4.23 -10.71
N ALA A 413 -16.21 4.24 -9.77
CA ALA A 413 -15.90 3.95 -8.37
C ALA A 413 -17.02 3.15 -7.70
N TRP A 414 -16.65 2.35 -6.72
CA TRP A 414 -17.55 1.81 -5.71
C TRP A 414 -17.26 2.50 -4.38
N ALA A 415 -18.28 3.07 -3.76
CA ALA A 415 -18.18 3.74 -2.47
C ALA A 415 -19.04 3.01 -1.45
N ARG A 416 -18.47 2.66 -0.29
CA ARG A 416 -19.18 2.00 0.80
C ARG A 416 -19.29 2.90 2.01
N ALA A 417 -20.50 3.01 2.54
CA ALA A 417 -20.79 3.69 3.79
C ALA A 417 -21.73 2.84 4.67
N GLU A 418 -21.65 3.05 5.97
CA GLU A 418 -22.58 2.48 6.94
C GLU A 418 -23.38 3.61 7.64
N PRO A 419 -24.67 3.38 7.94
CA PRO A 419 -25.46 4.32 8.73
C PRO A 419 -24.78 4.61 10.07
N GLY A 420 -24.69 5.88 10.46
CA GLY A 420 -24.06 6.30 11.71
C GLY A 420 -22.53 6.18 11.77
N LYS A 421 -21.84 5.73 10.71
CA LYS A 421 -20.37 5.70 10.62
C LYS A 421 -19.84 6.83 9.76
N GLN A 422 -18.73 7.45 10.14
CA GLN A 422 -18.17 8.63 9.46
C GLN A 422 -17.25 8.33 8.28
N ILE A 423 -16.61 7.15 8.30
CA ILE A 423 -15.66 6.74 7.26
C ILE A 423 -16.42 6.22 6.05
N VAL A 424 -16.05 6.72 4.88
CA VAL A 424 -16.49 6.20 3.59
C VAL A 424 -15.30 5.66 2.85
N ARG A 425 -15.35 4.40 2.46
CA ARG A 425 -14.34 3.77 1.61
C ARG A 425 -14.74 3.94 0.15
N ILE A 426 -13.83 4.42 -0.68
CA ILE A 426 -14.01 4.61 -2.12
C ILE A 426 -12.93 3.79 -2.85
N GLU A 427 -13.36 2.89 -3.72
CA GLU A 427 -12.52 2.08 -4.60
C GLU A 427 -12.73 2.52 -6.05
N SER A 428 -11.69 3.01 -6.72
CA SER A 428 -11.85 3.63 -8.05
C SER A 428 -10.80 3.20 -9.05
N LEU A 429 -11.22 3.03 -10.30
CA LEU A 429 -10.39 2.64 -11.43
C LEU A 429 -10.81 3.42 -12.67
N TRP A 430 -9.88 3.55 -13.61
CA TRP A 430 -10.15 4.07 -14.95
C TRP A 430 -11.23 3.25 -15.68
N GLY A 431 -11.97 3.90 -16.57
CA GLY A 431 -13.01 3.26 -17.39
C GLY A 431 -14.21 2.74 -16.61
N ILE A 432 -14.76 1.62 -17.07
CA ILE A 432 -16.06 1.10 -16.58
C ILE A 432 -15.94 0.30 -15.27
N PRO A 433 -17.02 0.20 -14.48
CA PRO A 433 -17.01 -0.46 -13.16
C PRO A 433 -16.56 -1.91 -13.15
N GLU A 434 -16.77 -2.65 -14.25
CA GLU A 434 -16.38 -4.05 -14.39
C GLU A 434 -14.85 -4.26 -14.27
N GLY A 435 -14.04 -3.24 -14.53
CA GLY A 435 -12.58 -3.32 -14.28
C GLY A 435 -12.23 -3.49 -12.80
N LEU A 436 -13.02 -2.90 -11.89
CA LEU A 436 -12.82 -3.02 -10.44
C LEU A 436 -13.01 -4.44 -9.91
N TYR A 437 -13.56 -5.34 -10.72
CA TYR A 437 -13.81 -6.72 -10.31
C TYR A 437 -12.52 -7.52 -10.20
N TRP A 438 -11.53 -7.23 -11.06
CA TRP A 438 -10.34 -8.06 -11.19
C TRP A 438 -9.03 -7.25 -11.13
N TYR A 439 -9.05 -5.97 -11.50
CA TYR A 439 -7.82 -5.18 -11.61
C TYR A 439 -7.52 -4.36 -10.35
N SER A 440 -6.22 -4.12 -10.16
CA SER A 440 -5.70 -3.20 -9.17
C SER A 440 -6.26 -1.78 -9.39
N HIS A 441 -6.56 -1.09 -8.31
CA HIS A 441 -7.35 0.14 -8.30
C HIS A 441 -6.92 1.08 -7.17
N ASP A 442 -7.39 2.32 -7.14
CA ASP A 442 -7.11 3.22 -6.02
C ASP A 442 -8.08 2.94 -4.87
N THR A 443 -7.61 3.12 -3.64
CA THR A 443 -8.46 3.12 -2.45
C THR A 443 -8.30 4.44 -1.71
N VAL A 444 -9.42 5.06 -1.38
CA VAL A 444 -9.48 6.29 -0.61
C VAL A 444 -10.46 6.11 0.52
N GLU A 445 -10.08 6.47 1.73
CA GLU A 445 -10.97 6.59 2.88
C GLU A 445 -11.18 8.06 3.20
N VAL A 446 -12.45 8.47 3.26
CA VAL A 446 -12.85 9.84 3.55
C VAL A 446 -13.56 9.87 4.89
N ASP A 447 -13.00 10.60 5.85
CA ASP A 447 -13.66 10.89 7.12
C ASP A 447 -14.49 12.16 6.99
N THR A 448 -15.80 12.00 7.17
CA THR A 448 -16.77 13.10 7.15
C THR A 448 -16.92 13.83 8.49
N LEU A 449 -16.06 13.53 9.47
CA LEU A 449 -15.81 14.20 10.75
C LEU A 449 -16.94 14.17 11.79
N ALA A 450 -18.14 13.75 11.42
CA ALA A 450 -19.28 13.72 12.32
C ALA A 450 -20.21 12.55 12.04
N VAL A 451 -20.71 11.90 13.10
CA VAL A 451 -21.72 10.84 12.98
C VAL A 451 -23.00 11.36 12.30
N LYS A 452 -23.47 12.56 12.66
CA LYS A 452 -24.63 13.20 12.01
C LYS A 452 -24.21 14.06 10.82
N LEU A 453 -24.63 13.70 9.61
CA LEU A 453 -24.37 14.50 8.42
C LEU A 453 -25.13 15.83 8.42
N LYS A 454 -24.39 16.92 8.17
CA LYS A 454 -25.00 18.17 7.69
C LYS A 454 -25.38 18.02 6.21
N ARG A 455 -26.52 18.60 5.80
CA ARG A 455 -26.88 18.66 4.38
C ARG A 455 -26.02 19.72 3.69
N LEU A 456 -25.18 19.29 2.75
CA LEU A 456 -24.35 20.16 1.91
C LEU A 456 -24.92 20.20 0.49
N ARG A 457 -24.83 21.37 -0.16
CA ARG A 457 -25.19 21.58 -1.58
C ARG A 457 -23.96 21.81 -2.48
N THR A 458 -22.85 22.20 -1.88
CA THR A 458 -21.55 22.44 -2.51
C THR A 458 -20.47 21.84 -1.61
N PHE A 459 -19.40 21.36 -2.23
CA PHE A 459 -18.25 20.74 -1.57
C PHE A 459 -16.99 21.61 -1.65
N THR A 460 -17.09 22.78 -2.27
CA THR A 460 -16.01 23.77 -2.31
C THR A 460 -15.79 24.32 -0.90
N GLY A 461 -14.55 24.22 -0.39
CA GLY A 461 -14.22 24.61 0.98
C GLY A 461 -14.58 23.60 2.07
N CYS A 462 -15.04 22.39 1.70
CA CYS A 462 -15.23 21.30 2.65
C CYS A 462 -13.87 20.73 3.10
N SER A 463 -13.70 20.45 4.39
CA SER A 463 -12.44 20.01 4.98
C SER A 463 -12.56 18.59 5.56
N PHE A 464 -12.99 17.62 4.76
CA PHE A 464 -12.96 16.21 5.18
C PHE A 464 -11.53 15.69 5.17
N GLU A 465 -11.21 14.77 6.08
CA GLU A 465 -9.92 14.11 6.11
C GLU A 465 -9.89 12.98 5.07
N VAL A 466 -8.77 12.87 4.35
CA VAL A 466 -8.60 11.93 3.26
C VAL A 466 -7.34 11.12 3.47
N SER A 467 -7.51 9.81 3.53
CA SER A 467 -6.43 8.84 3.57
C SER A 467 -6.45 8.07 2.26
N GLU A 468 -5.37 8.14 1.49
CA GLU A 468 -5.31 7.54 0.16
C GLU A 468 -4.22 6.47 0.04
N ARG A 469 -4.53 5.42 -0.72
CA ARG A 469 -3.60 4.37 -1.13
C ARG A 469 -3.63 4.25 -2.65
N LEU A 470 -2.60 4.82 -3.27
CA LEU A 470 -2.37 4.68 -4.71
C LEU A 470 -1.80 3.31 -5.03
N ARG A 471 -2.33 2.68 -6.09
CA ARG A 471 -1.80 1.42 -6.63
C ARG A 471 -1.46 1.55 -8.11
N TYR A 472 -0.58 0.66 -8.56
CA TYR A 472 -0.33 0.47 -9.98
C TYR A 472 -1.57 -0.09 -10.66
N LYS A 473 -2.13 0.67 -11.59
CA LYS A 473 -3.27 0.33 -12.43
C LYS A 473 -2.74 -0.02 -13.80
N GLY A 474 -2.29 -1.26 -13.98
CA GLY A 474 -1.70 -1.73 -15.25
C GLY A 474 -2.73 -1.88 -16.37
N ALA A 475 -3.97 -2.23 -16.02
CA ALA A 475 -5.05 -2.45 -16.95
C ALA A 475 -6.36 -1.85 -16.43
N PHE A 476 -7.28 -1.58 -17.35
CA PHE A 476 -8.64 -1.13 -17.09
C PHE A 476 -9.55 -1.59 -18.23
N VAL A 477 -10.87 -1.47 -18.07
CA VAL A 477 -11.82 -1.83 -19.12
C VAL A 477 -12.39 -0.56 -19.75
N ALA A 478 -12.31 -0.46 -21.07
CA ALA A 478 -12.85 0.65 -21.85
C ALA A 478 -13.46 0.15 -23.17
N ALA A 479 -14.17 1.03 -23.87
CA ALA A 479 -14.62 0.74 -25.22
C ALA A 479 -13.44 0.77 -26.20
N ASP A 480 -13.37 -0.24 -27.07
CA ASP A 480 -12.43 -0.30 -28.19
C ASP A 480 -12.88 0.58 -29.37
N GLU A 481 -12.15 0.55 -30.48
CA GLU A 481 -12.46 1.33 -31.70
C GLU A 481 -13.84 1.01 -32.29
N LYS A 482 -14.40 -0.18 -31.99
CA LYS A 482 -15.72 -0.62 -32.42
C LYS A 482 -16.80 -0.35 -31.37
N GLY A 483 -16.45 0.28 -30.25
CA GLY A 483 -17.36 0.56 -29.14
C GLY A 483 -17.57 -0.63 -28.18
N LYS A 484 -16.91 -1.77 -28.41
CA LYS A 484 -17.04 -2.96 -27.56
C LYS A 484 -16.11 -2.86 -26.37
N TRP A 485 -16.57 -3.31 -25.21
CA TRP A 485 -15.75 -3.25 -24.00
C TRP A 485 -14.65 -4.30 -23.99
N ALA A 486 -13.41 -3.86 -23.83
CA ALA A 486 -12.22 -4.71 -23.79
C ALA A 486 -11.21 -4.20 -22.75
N PRO A 487 -10.38 -5.09 -22.21
CA PRO A 487 -9.20 -4.70 -21.43
C PRO A 487 -8.24 -3.83 -22.24
N ALA A 488 -7.76 -2.76 -21.63
CA ALA A 488 -6.75 -1.86 -22.18
C ALA A 488 -5.62 -1.65 -21.18
N SER A 489 -4.37 -1.58 -21.67
CA SER A 489 -3.22 -1.20 -20.84
C SER A 489 -3.21 0.31 -20.58
N VAL A 490 -2.87 0.72 -19.36
CA VAL A 490 -2.82 2.14 -18.98
C VAL A 490 -1.46 2.74 -19.33
N ARG A 491 -1.46 3.91 -19.99
CA ARG A 491 -0.22 4.63 -20.32
C ARG A 491 0.40 5.30 -19.09
N PRO A 492 1.72 5.23 -18.87
CA PRO A 492 2.39 6.10 -17.91
C PRO A 492 2.18 7.60 -18.24
N PRO A 493 2.00 8.49 -17.25
CA PRO A 493 2.05 8.25 -15.81
C PRO A 493 0.68 7.90 -15.17
N HIS A 494 -0.36 7.61 -15.97
CA HIS A 494 -1.73 7.41 -15.47
C HIS A 494 -1.90 6.10 -14.69
N ASP A 495 -1.02 5.14 -14.94
CA ASP A 495 -0.89 3.88 -14.21
C ASP A 495 -0.71 4.07 -12.69
N TRP A 496 -0.10 5.17 -12.25
CA TRP A 496 0.05 5.49 -10.81
C TRP A 496 -0.70 6.76 -10.36
N ARG A 497 -1.36 7.49 -11.27
CA ARG A 497 -2.16 8.66 -10.90
C ARG A 497 -3.48 8.24 -10.26
N LEU A 498 -3.98 9.06 -9.35
CA LEU A 498 -5.31 8.88 -8.76
C LEU A 498 -6.38 8.99 -9.85
N SER A 499 -7.27 8.00 -9.89
CA SER A 499 -8.38 7.92 -10.86
C SER A 499 -9.44 9.01 -10.67
N ILE A 500 -9.59 9.51 -9.43
CA ILE A 500 -10.46 10.64 -9.10
C ILE A 500 -9.59 11.88 -8.91
N LYS A 501 -9.60 12.79 -9.89
CA LYS A 501 -8.63 13.90 -9.96
C LYS A 501 -8.87 15.05 -8.98
N LYS A 502 -10.10 15.23 -8.48
CA LYS A 502 -10.47 16.37 -7.63
C LYS A 502 -10.96 15.91 -6.26
N GLN A 503 -10.50 16.56 -5.20
CA GLN A 503 -10.98 16.28 -3.84
C GLN A 503 -12.46 16.60 -3.65
N GLU A 504 -12.98 17.67 -4.30
CA GLU A 504 -14.41 18.00 -4.26
C GLU A 504 -15.29 16.83 -4.73
N TRP A 505 -14.82 16.06 -5.73
CA TRP A 505 -15.52 14.88 -6.22
C TRP A 505 -15.48 13.73 -5.22
N LEU A 506 -14.35 13.52 -4.53
CA LEU A 506 -14.25 12.55 -3.43
C LEU A 506 -15.21 12.92 -2.29
N PHE A 507 -15.29 14.20 -1.92
CA PHE A 507 -16.17 14.68 -0.87
C PHE A 507 -17.65 14.53 -1.25
N GLU A 508 -18.01 14.82 -2.49
CA GLU A 508 -19.36 14.60 -3.01
C GLU A 508 -19.75 13.12 -2.99
N ILE A 509 -18.86 12.24 -3.49
CA ILE A 509 -19.06 10.79 -3.47
C ILE A 509 -19.22 10.31 -2.03
N ALA A 510 -18.34 10.70 -1.12
CA ALA A 510 -18.37 10.28 0.27
C ALA A 510 -19.66 10.73 0.97
N HIS A 511 -19.95 12.03 0.91
CA HIS A 511 -21.13 12.63 1.55
C HIS A 511 -22.43 12.02 1.06
N THR A 512 -22.61 11.94 -0.26
CA THR A 512 -23.84 11.38 -0.83
C THR A 512 -23.97 9.89 -0.56
N THR A 513 -22.88 9.12 -0.59
CA THR A 513 -22.89 7.70 -0.24
C THR A 513 -23.36 7.49 1.20
N ARG A 514 -22.91 8.32 2.16
CA ARG A 514 -23.47 8.30 3.53
C ARG A 514 -24.95 8.64 3.56
N ARG A 515 -25.40 9.66 2.82
CA ARG A 515 -26.83 10.01 2.75
C ARG A 515 -27.68 8.86 2.21
N ILE A 516 -27.16 8.09 1.26
CA ILE A 516 -27.83 6.89 0.75
C ILE A 516 -27.91 5.83 1.85
N ALA A 517 -26.81 5.56 2.56
CA ALA A 517 -26.79 4.62 3.69
C ALA A 517 -27.83 5.00 4.77
N GLU A 518 -27.87 6.27 5.19
CA GLU A 518 -28.83 6.78 6.18
C GLU A 518 -30.29 6.64 5.70
N ALA A 519 -30.55 6.82 4.41
CA ALA A 519 -31.89 6.68 3.85
C ALA A 519 -32.35 5.22 3.75
N GLU A 520 -31.44 4.30 3.39
CA GLU A 520 -31.72 2.86 3.31
C GLU A 520 -31.67 2.16 4.68
N LYS A 521 -31.09 2.81 5.71
CA LYS A 521 -30.91 2.29 7.08
C LYS A 521 -30.13 0.97 7.14
N ASP A 522 -29.22 0.77 6.19
CA ASP A 522 -28.41 -0.44 6.02
C ASP A 522 -27.05 -0.03 5.43
N PRO A 523 -25.94 -0.72 5.73
CA PRO A 523 -24.71 -0.58 4.97
C PRO A 523 -24.94 -0.70 3.46
N VAL A 524 -24.42 0.24 2.68
CA VAL A 524 -24.58 0.26 1.21
C VAL A 524 -23.24 0.35 0.50
N ALA A 525 -23.16 -0.29 -0.66
CA ALA A 525 -22.14 -0.03 -1.67
C ALA A 525 -22.82 0.68 -2.85
N VAL A 526 -22.29 1.83 -3.24
CA VAL A 526 -22.82 2.69 -4.30
C VAL A 526 -21.80 2.74 -5.44
N MET A 527 -22.24 2.38 -6.64
CA MET A 527 -21.50 2.57 -7.88
C MET A 527 -21.64 4.02 -8.36
N TRP A 528 -20.52 4.61 -8.75
CA TRP A 528 -20.39 5.96 -9.25
C TRP A 528 -19.72 5.98 -10.63
N PHE A 529 -20.24 6.83 -11.52
CA PHE A 529 -19.51 7.29 -12.69
C PHE A 529 -18.77 8.58 -12.35
N VAL A 530 -17.51 8.70 -12.79
CA VAL A 530 -16.60 9.77 -12.40
C VAL A 530 -15.98 10.44 -13.62
N ASP A 531 -15.93 11.77 -13.56
CA ASP A 531 -15.42 12.64 -14.63
C ASP A 531 -16.23 12.42 -15.91
N ASN A 532 -17.55 12.54 -15.77
CA ASN A 532 -18.52 12.28 -16.85
C ASN A 532 -18.44 13.33 -17.97
N HIS A 533 -18.72 12.90 -19.20
CA HIS A 533 -18.83 13.82 -20.33
C HIS A 533 -19.98 14.82 -20.14
N PRO A 534 -19.76 16.15 -20.30
CA PRO A 534 -20.74 17.18 -19.96
C PRO A 534 -22.01 17.14 -20.82
N GLU A 535 -21.91 16.69 -22.08
CA GLU A 535 -23.09 16.50 -22.95
C GLU A 535 -23.92 15.27 -22.58
N ALA A 536 -23.36 14.32 -21.80
CA ALA A 536 -24.10 13.14 -21.34
C ALA A 536 -24.92 13.44 -20.09
N THR A 537 -24.36 14.22 -19.18
CA THR A 537 -24.95 14.60 -17.91
C THR A 537 -24.28 15.87 -17.39
N ARG A 538 -25.06 16.72 -16.71
CA ARG A 538 -24.54 17.91 -16.03
C ARG A 538 -23.64 17.59 -14.82
N HIS A 539 -23.70 16.36 -14.32
CA HIS A 539 -23.02 15.93 -13.09
C HIS A 539 -21.67 15.30 -13.42
N ARG A 540 -20.58 15.84 -12.87
CA ARG A 540 -19.23 15.28 -13.08
C ARG A 540 -19.00 13.98 -12.33
N VAL A 541 -19.68 13.78 -11.20
CA VAL A 541 -19.82 12.49 -10.54
C VAL A 541 -21.30 12.15 -10.42
N LEU A 542 -21.67 10.90 -10.71
CA LEU A 542 -23.08 10.49 -10.72
C LEU A 542 -23.24 9.12 -10.03
N PRO A 543 -24.08 9.00 -8.99
CA PRO A 543 -24.42 7.70 -8.43
C PRO A 543 -25.32 6.97 -9.42
N TRP A 544 -24.98 5.72 -9.72
CA TRP A 544 -25.67 4.93 -10.74
C TRP A 544 -26.52 3.80 -10.15
N TYR A 545 -25.95 3.09 -9.19
CA TYR A 545 -26.58 1.91 -8.59
C TYR A 545 -26.08 1.75 -7.16
N HIS A 546 -26.92 1.29 -6.25
CA HIS A 546 -26.49 0.88 -4.93
C HIS A 546 -27.15 -0.44 -4.54
N CYS A 547 -26.46 -1.19 -3.69
CA CYS A 547 -26.95 -2.42 -3.08
C CYS A 547 -26.53 -2.45 -1.60
N LYS A 548 -27.17 -3.34 -0.84
CA LYS A 548 -26.77 -3.62 0.55
C LYS A 548 -25.39 -4.28 0.56
N SER A 549 -24.51 -3.82 1.44
CA SER A 549 -23.11 -4.27 1.52
C SER A 549 -22.83 -4.96 2.85
N LYS A 550 -22.91 -6.30 2.85
CA LYS A 550 -22.50 -7.15 3.96
C LYS A 550 -21.04 -7.58 3.75
N LEU A 551 -20.10 -6.78 4.24
CA LEU A 551 -18.71 -7.23 4.41
C LEU A 551 -18.67 -8.13 5.65
N ILE A 552 -18.47 -9.42 5.44
CA ILE A 552 -18.43 -10.43 6.50
C ILE A 552 -16.98 -10.65 6.91
N GLY A 553 -16.63 -10.25 8.14
CA GLY A 553 -15.28 -10.41 8.68
C GLY A 553 -14.25 -9.43 8.10
N ILE A 554 -13.03 -9.55 8.60
CA ILE A 554 -11.87 -8.79 8.14
C ILE A 554 -11.33 -9.49 6.88
N PRO A 555 -11.25 -8.82 5.71
CA PRO A 555 -10.66 -9.43 4.52
C PRO A 555 -9.25 -9.94 4.81
N ARG A 556 -8.88 -11.09 4.23
CA ARG A 556 -7.52 -11.63 4.39
C ARG A 556 -6.59 -10.95 3.41
N ALA A 557 -5.50 -10.39 3.91
CA ALA A 557 -4.46 -9.85 3.04
C ALA A 557 -3.76 -11.02 2.36
N ALA A 558 -3.62 -10.93 1.04
CA ALA A 558 -2.60 -11.74 0.38
C ALA A 558 -1.26 -11.42 1.06
N PRO A 559 -0.46 -12.43 1.45
CA PRO A 559 0.83 -12.18 2.06
C PRO A 559 1.62 -11.32 1.08
N ARG A 560 2.05 -10.14 1.54
CA ARG A 560 2.81 -9.16 0.73
C ARG A 560 4.08 -9.76 0.13
N ARG A 561 4.53 -10.88 0.68
CA ARG A 561 5.82 -11.54 0.43
C ARG A 561 5.61 -13.04 0.46
N LYS A 562 6.06 -13.71 -0.60
CA LYS A 562 5.82 -15.13 -0.91
C LYS A 562 6.43 -16.03 0.18
N ILE A 563 5.57 -16.65 0.98
CA ILE A 563 5.96 -17.57 2.05
C ILE A 563 5.93 -19.04 1.57
N THR A 564 5.31 -19.34 0.42
CA THR A 564 5.07 -20.72 -0.02
C THR A 564 5.87 -21.05 -1.27
N THR A 565 6.51 -22.23 -1.29
CA THR A 565 7.21 -22.84 -2.43
C THR A 565 6.29 -23.19 -3.60
N ALA A 566 4.97 -23.06 -3.44
CA ALA A 566 3.99 -23.29 -4.48
C ALA A 566 4.01 -22.18 -5.54
N LYS A 567 4.16 -22.57 -6.82
CA LYS A 567 3.99 -21.67 -7.95
C LYS A 567 2.52 -21.25 -8.06
N ASP A 568 2.28 -19.95 -8.20
CA ASP A 568 0.94 -19.42 -8.49
C ASP A 568 0.48 -19.87 -9.87
N PHE A 569 -0.77 -20.33 -9.98
CA PHE A 569 -1.41 -20.60 -11.26
C PHE A 569 -2.14 -19.33 -11.73
N TYR A 570 -1.82 -18.83 -12.93
CA TYR A 570 -2.44 -17.62 -13.48
C TYR A 570 -3.60 -17.99 -14.41
N VAL A 571 -4.76 -17.38 -14.20
CA VAL A 571 -5.91 -17.46 -15.12
C VAL A 571 -6.06 -16.10 -15.81
N LYS A 572 -5.68 -16.03 -17.10
CA LYS A 572 -5.78 -14.82 -17.91
C LYS A 572 -6.85 -14.91 -19.00
N ASN A 573 -7.19 -16.11 -19.45
CA ASN A 573 -8.17 -16.33 -20.51
C ASN A 573 -8.91 -17.66 -20.29
N GLU A 574 -9.88 -17.97 -21.15
CA GLU A 574 -10.64 -19.22 -21.09
C GLU A 574 -9.76 -20.48 -21.23
N ALA A 575 -8.68 -20.45 -22.02
CA ALA A 575 -7.78 -21.59 -22.16
C ALA A 575 -7.02 -21.88 -20.85
N ASP A 576 -6.59 -20.85 -20.12
CA ASP A 576 -6.00 -20.99 -18.79
C ASP A 576 -7.00 -21.56 -17.79
N TRP A 577 -8.27 -21.14 -17.88
CA TRP A 577 -9.35 -21.67 -17.04
C TRP A 577 -9.56 -23.17 -17.28
N HIS A 578 -9.62 -23.61 -18.53
CA HIS A 578 -9.71 -25.03 -18.86
C HIS A 578 -8.48 -25.83 -18.43
N ARG A 579 -7.28 -25.26 -18.57
CA ARG A 579 -6.04 -25.88 -18.10
C ARG A 579 -6.04 -26.07 -16.58
N LEU A 580 -6.47 -25.05 -15.82
CA LEU A 580 -6.62 -25.14 -14.37
C LEU A 580 -7.54 -26.31 -13.99
N GLN A 581 -8.69 -26.40 -14.66
CA GLN A 581 -9.62 -27.50 -14.45
C GLN A 581 -8.91 -28.83 -14.76
N GLN A 582 -8.28 -28.98 -15.91
CA GLN A 582 -7.63 -30.23 -16.33
C GLN A 582 -6.53 -30.69 -15.36
N GLU A 583 -5.66 -29.78 -14.92
CA GLU A 583 -4.58 -30.09 -13.97
C GLU A 583 -5.13 -30.52 -12.59
N LEU A 584 -6.20 -29.88 -12.12
CA LEU A 584 -6.87 -30.29 -10.87
C LEU A 584 -7.58 -31.65 -11.01
N HIS A 585 -8.08 -31.99 -12.20
CA HIS A 585 -8.67 -33.30 -12.49
C HIS A 585 -7.60 -34.40 -12.58
N SER A 586 -6.40 -34.09 -13.09
CA SER A 586 -5.28 -35.04 -13.16
C SER A 586 -4.54 -35.24 -11.83
N GLY A 587 -4.97 -34.56 -10.76
CA GLY A 587 -4.42 -34.70 -9.41
C GLY A 587 -3.25 -33.76 -9.09
N ALA A 588 -3.00 -32.75 -9.92
CA ALA A 588 -1.99 -31.74 -9.62
C ALA A 588 -2.38 -30.94 -8.37
N ARG A 589 -1.40 -30.69 -7.49
CA ARG A 589 -1.57 -29.87 -6.29
C ARG A 589 -1.34 -28.40 -6.64
N ILE A 590 -2.43 -27.64 -6.74
CA ILE A 590 -2.40 -26.18 -6.92
C ILE A 590 -2.89 -25.54 -5.63
N GLU A 591 -2.05 -24.71 -5.01
CA GLU A 591 -2.39 -24.07 -3.73
C GLU A 591 -2.95 -22.67 -3.90
N ARG A 592 -2.59 -21.99 -5.00
CA ARG A 592 -2.89 -20.58 -5.22
C ARG A 592 -3.22 -20.30 -6.68
N VAL A 593 -4.28 -19.54 -6.91
CA VAL A 593 -4.72 -19.12 -8.24
C VAL A 593 -4.83 -17.60 -8.27
N VAL A 594 -4.09 -16.97 -9.19
CA VAL A 594 -4.11 -15.53 -9.45
C VAL A 594 -4.98 -15.27 -10.67
N VAL A 595 -5.99 -14.40 -10.52
CA VAL A 595 -6.93 -14.09 -11.60
C VAL A 595 -6.63 -12.72 -12.19
N GLU A 596 -6.14 -12.69 -13.43
CA GLU A 596 -5.79 -11.48 -14.18
C GLU A 596 -6.33 -11.56 -15.60
N PRO A 597 -7.65 -11.40 -15.79
CA PRO A 597 -8.28 -11.58 -17.09
C PRO A 597 -7.68 -10.62 -18.13
N ALA A 598 -7.28 -11.15 -19.27
CA ALA A 598 -6.79 -10.41 -20.42
C ALA A 598 -7.84 -10.31 -21.54
N ASP A 599 -8.87 -11.15 -21.51
CA ASP A 599 -9.99 -11.14 -22.44
C ASP A 599 -11.27 -10.55 -21.81
N ALA A 600 -12.12 -9.97 -22.65
CA ALA A 600 -13.41 -9.44 -22.20
C ALA A 600 -14.40 -10.56 -21.81
N ALA A 601 -14.21 -11.76 -22.37
CA ALA A 601 -15.07 -12.92 -22.15
C ALA A 601 -15.05 -13.34 -20.68
N LEU A 602 -13.86 -13.51 -20.09
CA LEU A 602 -13.72 -13.96 -18.71
C LEU A 602 -14.20 -12.90 -17.69
N ILE A 603 -13.95 -11.61 -17.96
CA ILE A 603 -14.38 -10.50 -17.08
C ILE A 603 -15.90 -10.46 -16.95
N ARG A 604 -16.61 -10.75 -18.04
CA ARG A 604 -18.05 -10.57 -18.16
C ARG A 604 -18.83 -11.88 -18.10
N ASN A 605 -18.14 -13.01 -17.98
CA ASN A 605 -18.75 -14.30 -17.83
C ASN A 605 -19.57 -14.32 -16.51
N PRO A 606 -20.90 -14.48 -16.58
CA PRO A 606 -21.78 -14.39 -15.43
C PRO A 606 -21.62 -15.56 -14.45
N THR A 607 -21.04 -16.68 -14.89
CA THR A 607 -20.86 -17.89 -14.08
C THR A 607 -19.42 -18.09 -13.63
N PHE A 608 -18.42 -17.56 -14.34
CA PHE A 608 -17.00 -17.78 -14.05
C PHE A 608 -16.63 -17.57 -12.58
N ALA A 609 -16.95 -16.41 -11.99
CA ALA A 609 -16.61 -16.13 -10.59
C ALA A 609 -17.26 -17.15 -9.62
N ARG A 610 -18.47 -17.62 -9.93
CA ARG A 610 -19.18 -18.62 -9.12
C ARG A 610 -18.53 -19.99 -9.25
N GLU A 611 -18.23 -20.42 -10.47
CA GLU A 611 -17.58 -21.70 -10.76
C GLU A 611 -16.17 -21.77 -10.16
N LEU A 612 -15.39 -20.70 -10.32
CA LEU A 612 -14.08 -20.56 -9.70
C LEU A 612 -14.16 -20.67 -8.18
N ALA A 613 -15.16 -20.02 -7.56
CA ALA A 613 -15.34 -20.08 -6.12
C ALA A 613 -15.70 -21.49 -5.63
N GLN A 614 -16.59 -22.18 -6.33
CA GLN A 614 -16.97 -23.57 -6.02
C GLN A 614 -15.78 -24.52 -6.17
N LEU A 615 -14.99 -24.35 -7.24
CA LEU A 615 -13.81 -25.14 -7.50
C LEU A 615 -12.75 -24.92 -6.40
N ALA A 616 -12.51 -23.68 -6.01
CA ALA A 616 -11.59 -23.31 -4.94
C ALA A 616 -12.01 -23.88 -3.58
N ALA A 617 -13.30 -23.81 -3.24
CA ALA A 617 -13.83 -24.38 -2.01
C ALA A 617 -13.67 -25.92 -1.98
N THR A 618 -13.92 -26.58 -3.11
CA THR A 618 -13.84 -28.06 -3.23
C THR A 618 -12.40 -28.55 -3.18
N ARG A 619 -11.49 -27.89 -3.90
CA ARG A 619 -10.08 -28.29 -4.02
C ARG A 619 -9.17 -27.61 -2.99
N LYS A 620 -9.73 -26.73 -2.16
CA LYS A 620 -9.07 -26.01 -1.05
C LYS A 620 -7.84 -25.19 -1.45
N PHE A 621 -7.89 -24.57 -2.64
CA PHE A 621 -6.87 -23.59 -3.03
C PHE A 621 -7.32 -22.15 -2.72
N VAL A 622 -6.35 -21.25 -2.62
CA VAL A 622 -6.57 -19.83 -2.34
C VAL A 622 -6.68 -19.04 -3.64
N ILE A 623 -7.65 -18.14 -3.72
CA ILE A 623 -7.80 -17.20 -4.83
C ILE A 623 -7.15 -15.88 -4.44
N VAL A 624 -6.22 -15.41 -5.25
CA VAL A 624 -5.58 -14.10 -5.10
C VAL A 624 -6.30 -13.09 -5.98
N LEU A 625 -6.82 -12.02 -5.36
CA LEU A 625 -7.63 -11.01 -6.03
C LEU A 625 -7.00 -9.62 -5.95
N SER A 626 -6.70 -9.02 -7.11
CA SER A 626 -6.26 -7.62 -7.23
C SER A 626 -7.44 -6.62 -7.23
N GLY A 627 -8.64 -7.10 -7.59
CA GLY A 627 -9.89 -6.35 -7.61
C GLY A 627 -10.37 -5.87 -6.23
N GLY A 628 -11.41 -5.04 -6.23
CA GLY A 628 -11.95 -4.39 -5.03
C GLY A 628 -12.76 -5.31 -4.12
N ILE A 629 -12.72 -5.07 -2.81
CA ILE A 629 -13.55 -5.80 -1.84
C ILE A 629 -15.02 -5.38 -1.94
N LEU A 630 -15.29 -4.22 -2.56
CA LEU A 630 -16.65 -3.75 -2.85
C LEU A 630 -17.19 -4.32 -4.17
N SER A 631 -16.39 -5.10 -4.90
CA SER A 631 -16.77 -5.65 -6.19
C SER A 631 -17.73 -6.83 -6.09
N HIS A 632 -18.51 -7.03 -7.16
CA HIS A 632 -19.36 -8.21 -7.29
C HIS A 632 -18.55 -9.51 -7.31
N ALA A 633 -17.35 -9.51 -7.92
CA ALA A 633 -16.47 -10.68 -7.95
C ALA A 633 -16.09 -11.11 -6.53
N TYR A 634 -15.61 -10.19 -5.68
CA TYR A 634 -15.25 -10.50 -4.29
C TYR A 634 -16.44 -11.10 -3.51
N TYR A 635 -17.63 -10.49 -3.63
CA TYR A 635 -18.83 -11.02 -2.98
C TYR A 635 -19.17 -12.44 -3.45
N MET A 636 -19.11 -12.71 -4.76
CA MET A 636 -19.42 -14.04 -5.30
C MET A 636 -18.42 -15.11 -4.87
N LEU A 637 -17.14 -14.76 -4.82
CA LEU A 637 -16.07 -15.65 -4.36
C LEU A 637 -16.27 -16.03 -2.89
N THR A 638 -16.48 -15.02 -2.04
CA THR A 638 -16.64 -15.22 -0.59
C THR A 638 -17.95 -15.89 -0.20
N LYS A 639 -19.08 -15.52 -0.84
CA LYS A 639 -20.39 -16.13 -0.59
C LYS A 639 -20.40 -17.64 -0.84
N SER A 640 -19.60 -18.12 -1.78
CA SER A 640 -19.53 -19.54 -2.15
C SER A 640 -18.50 -20.34 -1.31
N GLY A 641 -17.92 -19.73 -0.26
CA GLY A 641 -17.01 -20.40 0.67
C GLY A 641 -15.56 -20.47 0.21
N ALA A 642 -15.17 -19.80 -0.88
CA ALA A 642 -13.78 -19.79 -1.33
C ALA A 642 -12.89 -18.97 -0.39
N GLN A 643 -11.64 -19.41 -0.22
CA GLN A 643 -10.62 -18.60 0.46
C GLN A 643 -10.10 -17.55 -0.51
N VAL A 644 -10.33 -16.28 -0.20
CA VAL A 644 -9.92 -15.13 -1.02
C VAL A 644 -8.91 -14.29 -0.26
N GLU A 645 -7.79 -14.03 -0.89
CA GLU A 645 -6.73 -13.15 -0.42
C GLU A 645 -6.65 -11.93 -1.32
N CYS A 646 -6.84 -10.74 -0.75
CA CYS A 646 -6.79 -9.49 -1.49
C CYS A 646 -5.39 -8.89 -1.47
N ILE A 647 -4.89 -8.47 -2.63
CA ILE A 647 -3.57 -7.83 -2.73
C ILE A 647 -3.61 -6.46 -2.06
N ASP A 648 -2.67 -6.25 -1.12
CA ASP A 648 -2.43 -4.97 -0.45
C ASP A 648 -3.68 -4.33 0.19
N LEU A 649 -4.25 -5.02 1.17
CA LEU A 649 -5.31 -4.46 2.01
C LEU A 649 -4.88 -3.14 2.68
N PHE A 650 -5.78 -2.17 2.62
CA PHE A 650 -5.62 -0.81 3.17
C PHE A 650 -6.80 -0.51 4.09
N GLY A 651 -6.55 0.17 5.22
CA GLY A 651 -7.58 0.55 6.19
C GLY A 651 -8.11 -0.61 7.03
N VAL A 652 -7.37 -1.73 7.10
CA VAL A 652 -7.80 -2.94 7.81
C VAL A 652 -7.26 -2.99 9.24
N ASP A 653 -6.11 -2.35 9.48
CA ASP A 653 -5.54 -2.25 10.81
C ASP A 653 -6.30 -1.15 11.59
N GLU A 654 -6.87 -1.52 12.74
CA GLU A 654 -7.43 -0.53 13.68
C GLU A 654 -6.26 0.16 14.39
N ASP A 655 -6.17 1.49 14.27
CA ASP A 655 -5.26 2.29 15.09
C ASP A 655 -5.70 2.19 16.56
N ARG A 656 -5.07 1.27 17.29
CA ARG A 656 -5.35 1.04 18.70
C ARG A 656 -4.34 1.78 19.55
N ALA A 657 -4.83 2.76 20.31
CA ALA A 657 -4.08 3.39 21.38
C ALA A 657 -4.65 2.97 22.73
N ASP A 658 -3.80 2.42 23.60
CA ASP A 658 -4.18 2.01 24.96
C ASP A 658 -3.80 3.14 25.94
N TYR A 659 -4.80 3.82 26.52
CA TYR A 659 -4.58 5.01 27.36
C TYR A 659 -4.60 4.75 28.87
N ASN A 660 -5.16 3.63 29.34
CA ASN A 660 -5.19 3.15 30.74
C ASN A 660 -5.32 4.24 31.84
N LYS A 661 -6.11 5.30 31.59
CA LYS A 661 -6.28 6.44 32.49
C LYS A 661 -7.75 6.74 32.76
N ILE A 662 -8.03 7.33 33.92
CA ILE A 662 -9.36 7.82 34.25
C ILE A 662 -9.66 9.10 33.46
N VAL A 663 -10.88 9.22 32.94
CA VAL A 663 -11.32 10.35 32.11
C VAL A 663 -12.64 10.89 32.65
N ARG A 664 -13.00 12.13 32.32
CA ARG A 664 -14.29 12.73 32.69
C ARG A 664 -15.46 11.95 32.08
N ASP A 665 -16.61 11.95 32.77
CA ASP A 665 -17.77 11.10 32.45
C ASP A 665 -18.31 11.24 31.01
N LYS A 666 -18.20 12.43 30.42
CA LYS A 666 -18.69 12.71 29.05
C LYS A 666 -17.69 12.41 27.94
N ILE A 667 -16.44 12.08 28.27
CA ILE A 667 -15.40 11.79 27.28
C ILE A 667 -15.78 10.59 26.40
N PRO A 668 -16.27 9.46 26.95
CA PRO A 668 -16.72 8.34 26.11
C PRO A 668 -17.84 8.72 25.13
N GLU A 669 -18.78 9.57 25.53
CA GLU A 669 -19.84 10.07 24.65
C GLU A 669 -19.31 10.98 23.53
N ILE A 670 -18.30 11.81 23.85
CA ILE A 670 -17.63 12.68 22.87
C ILE A 670 -16.87 11.83 21.85
N ILE A 671 -16.13 10.82 22.30
CA ILE A 671 -15.44 9.83 21.45
C ILE A 671 -16.46 9.12 20.56
N ALA A 672 -17.57 8.63 21.12
CA ALA A 672 -18.63 7.98 20.35
C ALA A 672 -19.30 8.92 19.32
N LYS A 673 -19.51 10.20 19.64
CA LYS A 673 -20.04 11.22 18.70
C LYS A 673 -19.08 11.52 17.55
N ARG A 674 -17.79 11.29 17.74
CA ARG A 674 -16.71 11.33 16.74
C ARG A 674 -16.48 9.97 16.05
N GLY A 675 -17.41 9.03 16.18
CA GLY A 675 -17.39 7.75 15.45
C GLY A 675 -16.39 6.71 15.97
N GLU A 676 -15.59 7.05 16.98
CA GLU A 676 -14.59 6.18 17.60
C GLU A 676 -15.23 5.21 18.63
N ARG A 677 -14.54 4.11 18.93
CA ARG A 677 -14.96 3.12 19.94
C ARG A 677 -14.06 3.21 21.17
N ALA A 678 -14.60 3.61 22.31
CA ALA A 678 -13.91 3.52 23.59
C ALA A 678 -14.27 2.21 24.31
N LYS A 679 -13.26 1.45 24.74
CA LYS A 679 -13.45 0.37 25.73
C LYS A 679 -13.39 0.99 27.12
N ILE A 680 -14.48 0.90 27.87
CA ILE A 680 -14.62 1.54 29.19
C ILE A 680 -14.55 0.47 30.27
N ILE A 681 -13.82 0.75 31.35
CA ILE A 681 -13.81 -0.04 32.58
C ILE A 681 -14.26 0.88 33.71
N HIS A 682 -15.12 0.38 34.60
CA HIS A 682 -15.57 1.14 35.76
C HIS A 682 -14.74 0.78 36.98
N LEU A 683 -14.05 1.78 37.56
CA LEU A 683 -13.24 1.61 38.76
C LEU A 683 -14.09 1.84 40.01
N ARG A 684 -13.87 1.05 41.06
CA ARG A 684 -14.55 1.16 42.37
C ARG A 684 -13.56 0.93 43.50
N GLY A 685 -13.88 1.45 44.70
CA GLY A 685 -13.07 1.26 45.91
C GLY A 685 -11.63 1.73 45.72
N ASP A 686 -10.67 0.92 46.17
CA ASP A 686 -9.24 1.26 46.16
C ASP A 686 -8.65 1.45 44.76
N ALA A 687 -9.21 0.77 43.75
CA ALA A 687 -8.79 0.94 42.36
C ALA A 687 -9.13 2.34 41.84
N LEU A 688 -10.29 2.90 42.24
CA LEU A 688 -10.68 4.27 41.90
C LEU A 688 -9.77 5.29 42.59
N VAL A 689 -9.48 5.08 43.88
CA VAL A 689 -8.58 5.96 44.64
C VAL A 689 -7.18 5.97 44.03
N THR A 690 -6.67 4.81 43.63
CA THR A 690 -5.35 4.68 42.99
C THR A 690 -5.30 5.42 41.66
N ALA A 691 -6.31 5.23 40.79
CA ALA A 691 -6.37 5.90 39.50
C ALA A 691 -6.53 7.43 39.64
N LEU A 692 -7.32 7.90 40.61
CA LEU A 692 -7.46 9.33 40.89
C LEU A 692 -6.17 9.94 41.45
N ARG A 693 -5.41 9.21 42.28
CA ARG A 693 -4.06 9.65 42.73
C ARG A 693 -3.10 9.78 41.55
N GLN A 694 -3.13 8.84 40.60
CA GLN A 694 -2.33 8.93 39.37
C GLN A 694 -2.76 10.13 38.53
N LYS A 695 -4.08 10.34 38.38
CA LYS A 695 -4.63 11.49 37.66
C LYS A 695 -4.22 12.81 38.30
N LEU A 696 -4.21 12.90 39.63
CA LEU A 696 -3.77 14.09 40.36
C LEU A 696 -2.32 14.46 40.02
N VAL A 697 -1.45 13.46 39.87
CA VAL A 697 -0.06 13.67 39.46
C VAL A 697 0.03 14.10 37.99
N GLU A 698 -0.78 13.51 37.10
CA GLU A 698 -0.90 13.92 35.68
C GLU A 698 -1.28 15.41 35.57
N GLU A 699 -2.41 15.81 36.17
CA GLU A 699 -2.89 17.20 36.11
C GLU A 699 -1.93 18.20 36.78
N ALA A 700 -1.31 17.80 37.90
CA ALA A 700 -0.33 18.66 38.57
C ALA A 700 0.90 18.92 37.70
N PHE A 701 1.32 17.95 36.88
CA PHE A 701 2.39 18.16 35.92
C PHE A 701 1.95 18.97 34.69
N GLU A 702 0.72 18.79 34.20
CA GLU A 702 0.16 19.62 33.12
C GLU A 702 0.08 21.10 33.57
N ALA A 703 -0.32 21.36 34.81
CA ALA A 703 -0.29 22.71 35.41
C ALA A 703 1.13 23.30 35.51
N VAL A 704 2.14 22.48 35.81
CA VAL A 704 3.55 22.92 35.80
C VAL A 704 4.04 23.25 34.39
N ASP A 705 3.56 22.53 33.38
CA ASP A 705 3.99 22.67 31.98
C ASP A 705 3.19 23.71 31.17
N ALA A 706 2.17 24.33 31.78
CA ALA A 706 1.30 25.31 31.14
C ALA A 706 2.07 26.54 30.64
N ARG A 707 1.84 26.93 29.37
CA ARG A 707 2.61 28.01 28.70
C ARG A 707 1.94 29.37 28.74
N SER A 708 0.66 29.42 29.09
CA SER A 708 -0.13 30.65 29.18
C SER A 708 -0.94 30.67 30.47
N GLY A 709 -1.41 31.86 30.87
CA GLY A 709 -2.26 32.02 32.05
C GLY A 709 -3.61 31.30 31.90
N ASP A 710 -4.20 31.31 30.71
CA ASP A 710 -5.48 30.63 30.44
C ASP A 710 -5.33 29.11 30.51
N ASP A 711 -4.23 28.57 29.96
CA ASP A 711 -3.91 27.14 30.07
C ASP A 711 -3.72 26.76 31.54
N LEU A 712 -2.95 27.54 32.32
CA LEU A 712 -2.73 27.27 33.74
C LEU A 712 -4.04 27.27 34.56
N VAL A 713 -4.95 28.20 34.28
CA VAL A 713 -6.27 28.23 34.94
C VAL A 713 -7.08 26.97 34.60
N GLY A 714 -7.02 26.52 33.34
CA GLY A 714 -7.61 25.26 32.91
C GLY A 714 -7.06 24.06 33.69
N GLU A 715 -5.74 23.90 33.75
CA GLU A 715 -5.11 22.77 34.45
C GLU A 715 -5.33 22.81 35.96
N LEU A 716 -5.35 24.00 36.59
CA LEU A 716 -5.68 24.14 38.01
C LEU A 716 -7.14 23.74 38.31
N ALA A 717 -8.07 24.00 37.38
CA ALA A 717 -9.45 23.54 37.50
C ALA A 717 -9.54 22.01 37.43
N ASP A 718 -8.73 21.38 36.57
CA ASP A 718 -8.65 19.93 36.45
C ASP A 718 -8.04 19.28 37.71
N VAL A 719 -6.98 19.87 38.30
CA VAL A 719 -6.45 19.48 39.61
C VAL A 719 -7.53 19.55 40.70
N SER A 720 -8.31 20.63 40.74
CA SER A 720 -9.39 20.80 41.73
C SER A 720 -10.47 19.73 41.59
N GLU A 721 -10.91 19.43 40.36
CA GLU A 721 -11.91 18.37 40.12
C GLU A 721 -11.41 17.01 40.60
N VAL A 722 -10.12 16.69 40.40
CA VAL A 722 -9.54 15.42 40.88
C VAL A 722 -9.50 15.37 42.41
N ILE A 723 -9.21 16.48 43.09
CA ILE A 723 -9.25 16.57 44.57
C ILE A 723 -10.68 16.31 45.06
N ASP A 724 -11.68 16.93 44.45
CA ASP A 724 -13.08 16.75 44.82
C ASP A 724 -13.54 15.31 44.58
N ALA A 725 -13.09 14.69 43.48
CA ALA A 725 -13.32 13.28 43.20
C ALA A 725 -12.67 12.35 44.24
N LEU A 726 -11.44 12.65 44.69
CA LEU A 726 -10.76 11.91 45.76
C LEU A 726 -11.47 12.04 47.10
N CYS A 727 -11.94 13.24 47.46
CA CYS A 727 -12.68 13.48 48.70
C CYS A 727 -13.99 12.67 48.72
N ARG A 728 -14.74 12.69 47.61
CA ARG A 728 -15.94 11.86 47.42
C ARG A 728 -15.62 10.37 47.54
N ALA A 729 -14.55 9.88 46.90
CA ALA A 729 -14.16 8.47 46.94
C ALA A 729 -13.73 8.00 48.34
N LEU A 730 -13.05 8.87 49.11
CA LEU A 730 -12.60 8.60 50.47
C LEU A 730 -13.64 8.93 51.55
N LYS A 731 -14.83 9.43 51.16
CA LYS A 731 -15.88 9.91 52.07
C LYS A 731 -15.38 11.01 53.03
N VAL A 732 -14.44 11.81 52.58
CA VAL A 732 -13.98 13.01 53.28
C VAL A 732 -14.91 14.15 52.92
N SER A 733 -15.49 14.81 53.93
CA SER A 733 -16.35 15.97 53.69
C SER A 733 -15.50 17.23 53.46
N ASP A 734 -15.95 18.13 52.59
CA ASP A 734 -15.28 19.40 52.33
C ASP A 734 -15.01 20.22 53.61
N PRO A 735 -15.95 20.28 54.59
CA PRO A 735 -15.68 20.94 55.87
C PRO A 735 -14.54 20.28 56.64
N HIS A 736 -14.41 18.95 56.59
CA HIS A 736 -13.33 18.24 57.26
C HIS A 736 -11.97 18.52 56.60
N LEU A 737 -11.90 18.46 55.27
CA LEU A 737 -10.66 18.80 54.56
C LEU A 737 -10.24 20.25 54.84
N LYS A 738 -11.19 21.20 54.77
CA LYS A 738 -10.94 22.61 55.09
C LYS A 738 -10.55 22.81 56.55
N ALA A 739 -11.13 22.07 57.48
CA ALA A 739 -10.75 22.12 58.90
C ALA A 739 -9.30 21.65 59.10
N VAL A 740 -8.89 20.53 58.47
CA VAL A 740 -7.51 20.04 58.52
C VAL A 740 -6.54 21.01 57.84
N GLN A 741 -6.93 21.63 56.72
CA GLN A 741 -6.15 22.68 56.07
C GLN A 741 -5.99 23.90 56.98
N LEU A 742 -7.07 24.35 57.63
CA LEU A 742 -7.07 25.48 58.56
C LEU A 742 -6.22 25.18 59.80
N GLU A 743 -6.34 24.00 60.38
CA GLU A 743 -5.54 23.55 61.51
C GLU A 743 -4.04 23.53 61.16
N LYS A 744 -3.68 22.99 59.99
CA LYS A 744 -2.29 23.03 59.50
C LYS A 744 -1.83 24.47 59.25
N ARG A 745 -2.69 25.32 58.69
CA ARG A 745 -2.39 26.75 58.45
C ARG A 745 -2.18 27.50 59.77
N GLN A 746 -2.97 27.21 60.81
CA GLN A 746 -2.79 27.77 62.14
C GLN A 746 -1.51 27.28 62.81
N LYS A 747 -1.22 25.97 62.73
CA LYS A 747 -0.04 25.35 63.37
C LYS A 747 1.28 25.65 62.67
N ARG A 748 1.28 25.77 61.33
CA ARG A 748 2.50 25.81 60.50
C ARG A 748 2.58 27.01 59.55
N GLY A 749 1.54 27.85 59.51
CA GLY A 749 1.39 28.90 58.50
C GLY A 749 0.87 28.38 57.16
N GLY A 750 0.51 29.30 56.25
CA GLY A 750 0.27 28.99 54.84
C GLY A 750 1.44 29.47 53.97
N PHE A 751 1.26 29.42 52.65
CA PHE A 751 2.28 29.80 51.68
C PHE A 751 2.29 31.31 51.35
N GLU A 752 1.47 32.12 52.03
CA GLU A 752 1.28 33.55 51.72
C GLU A 752 2.55 34.38 51.96
N LYS A 753 3.47 33.90 52.80
CA LYS A 753 4.76 34.56 53.07
C LYS A 753 5.86 34.25 52.05
N GLY A 754 5.62 33.32 51.11
CA GLY A 754 6.58 32.99 50.03
C GLY A 754 7.93 32.43 50.52
N ILE A 755 7.97 31.79 51.69
CA ILE A 755 9.23 31.35 52.31
C ILE A 755 9.73 30.05 51.65
N MET A 756 10.95 30.07 51.10
CA MET A 756 11.67 28.88 50.63
C MET A 756 12.75 28.49 51.65
N LEU A 757 12.80 27.21 52.03
CA LEU A 757 13.83 26.69 52.94
C LEU A 757 15.06 26.25 52.13
N GLU A 758 16.18 26.97 52.27
CA GLU A 758 17.42 26.67 51.52
C GLU A 758 18.23 25.51 52.14
N ARG A 759 18.46 25.53 53.46
CA ARG A 759 19.19 24.49 54.19
C ARG A 759 18.77 24.42 55.65
N THR A 760 18.93 23.25 56.25
CA THR A 760 18.85 23.06 57.71
C THR A 760 20.17 22.49 58.19
N THR A 761 20.65 22.93 59.36
CA THR A 761 21.84 22.36 60.00
C THR A 761 21.50 21.94 61.41
N THR A 762 21.97 20.78 61.83
CA THR A 762 21.86 20.31 63.21
C THR A 762 23.06 20.85 63.99
N PRO A 763 22.89 21.53 65.12
CA PRO A 763 24.03 22.00 65.91
C PRO A 763 24.82 20.81 66.48
N HIS A 764 26.15 20.86 66.38
CA HIS A 764 27.06 19.86 66.96
C HIS A 764 27.43 20.25 68.41
N SER A 765 27.61 19.25 69.28
CA SER A 765 27.87 19.43 70.72
C SER A 765 29.31 19.85 71.09
N ILE A 766 30.21 19.98 70.12
CA ILE A 766 31.58 20.46 70.32
C ILE A 766 31.82 21.61 69.33
N GLN A 767 31.97 22.82 69.85
CA GLN A 767 32.39 23.99 69.07
C GLN A 767 33.92 24.06 69.03
N GLN A 768 34.51 24.39 67.87
CA GLN A 768 35.91 24.77 67.79
C GLN A 768 36.11 26.11 68.53
N SER A 769 37.09 26.15 69.44
CA SER A 769 37.64 27.37 70.03
C SER A 769 38.09 28.32 68.92
N VAL A 770 37.45 29.47 68.79
CA VAL A 770 37.94 30.56 67.94
C VAL A 770 39.06 31.27 68.71
N SER A 771 40.28 30.74 68.57
CA SER A 771 41.51 31.40 69.04
C SER A 771 42.42 31.59 67.83
N ASP A 772 42.23 32.72 67.14
CA ASP A 772 43.25 33.53 66.46
C ASP A 772 42.56 34.62 65.62
N LEU A 773 41.95 35.57 66.33
CA LEU A 773 41.78 36.95 65.84
C LEU A 773 42.23 37.86 67.00
N PRO A 774 43.23 38.74 66.79
CA PRO A 774 43.82 39.53 67.88
C PRO A 774 42.79 40.40 68.58
N GLU A 775 42.82 40.37 69.92
CA GLU A 775 42.12 41.28 70.81
C GLU A 775 42.58 42.72 70.56
N ASP A 776 41.84 43.45 69.74
CA ASP A 776 41.61 44.89 69.94
C ASP A 776 40.53 45.40 68.98
N ARG A 777 39.30 45.54 69.49
CA ARG A 777 38.38 46.70 69.32
C ARG A 777 36.94 46.34 69.71
N LEU A 778 36.55 46.93 70.84
CA LEU A 778 35.24 47.47 71.24
C LEU A 778 34.07 47.39 70.22
N GLN A 779 32.94 46.84 70.72
CA GLN A 779 31.53 47.08 70.39
C GLN A 779 31.16 47.41 68.93
N PHE A 780 30.49 46.50 68.20
CA PHE A 780 29.44 46.87 67.24
C PHE A 780 28.39 45.75 67.04
N ALA A 781 27.16 46.20 66.74
CA ALA A 781 25.90 45.48 66.72
C ALA A 781 25.84 44.25 65.79
N LEU A 782 24.97 43.30 66.13
CA LEU A 782 24.51 42.24 65.22
C LEU A 782 23.82 42.89 64.01
N GLU A 783 24.54 43.03 62.89
CA GLU A 783 23.92 43.32 61.60
C GLU A 783 23.07 42.12 61.16
N THR A 784 21.75 42.26 61.22
CA THR A 784 20.81 41.34 60.58
C THR A 784 20.95 41.45 59.06
N ILE A 785 21.49 40.40 58.43
CA ILE A 785 21.53 40.27 56.96
C ILE A 785 20.07 40.33 56.44
N PRO A 786 19.70 41.23 55.53
CA PRO A 786 18.36 41.29 54.98
C PRO A 786 18.05 40.00 54.17
N PRO A 787 16.81 39.48 54.24
CA PRO A 787 16.45 38.26 53.52
C PRO A 787 16.60 38.47 52.01
N GLN A 788 17.26 37.53 51.35
CA GLN A 788 17.39 37.52 49.88
C GLN A 788 16.01 37.30 49.26
N VAL A 789 15.56 38.22 48.40
CA VAL A 789 14.31 38.11 47.64
C VAL A 789 14.63 37.73 46.20
N ILE A 790 14.01 36.67 45.71
CA ILE A 790 14.16 36.19 44.33
C ILE A 790 12.88 36.52 43.57
N GLU A 791 12.97 37.40 42.56
CA GLU A 791 11.81 37.80 41.73
C GLU A 791 11.76 37.06 40.39
N HIS A 792 12.92 36.68 39.83
CA HIS A 792 12.99 35.99 38.55
C HIS A 792 13.02 34.45 38.76
N PRO A 793 12.15 33.67 38.08
CA PRO A 793 12.09 32.21 38.25
C PRO A 793 13.40 31.46 37.94
N ALA A 794 14.27 32.03 37.10
CA ALA A 794 15.56 31.45 36.75
C ALA A 794 16.56 31.45 37.92
N ASP A 795 16.36 32.32 38.90
CA ASP A 795 17.27 32.54 40.03
C ASP A 795 16.92 31.64 41.24
N ILE A 796 15.86 30.82 41.13
CA ILE A 796 15.46 29.86 42.18
C ILE A 796 16.54 28.77 42.31
N PRO A 797 17.20 28.62 43.48
CA PRO A 797 18.25 27.64 43.72
C PRO A 797 17.85 26.22 43.28
N THR A 798 18.79 25.50 42.70
CA THR A 798 18.62 24.09 42.33
C THR A 798 19.43 23.22 43.27
N VAL A 799 18.88 22.09 43.70
CA VAL A 799 19.70 21.06 44.36
C VAL A 799 20.70 20.54 43.32
N PRO A 800 22.02 20.68 43.54
CA PRO A 800 23.01 20.19 42.59
C PRO A 800 22.91 18.67 42.46
N LEU A 801 23.22 18.15 41.26
CA LEU A 801 23.20 16.73 40.96
C LEU A 801 24.04 15.97 42.01
N TYR A 802 23.41 15.11 42.82
CA TYR A 802 24.13 14.34 43.84
C TYR A 802 25.10 13.38 43.14
N ARG A 803 26.40 13.52 43.42
CA ARG A 803 27.48 12.70 42.87
C ARG A 803 28.28 12.09 44.03
N ARG A 804 28.14 10.78 44.26
CA ARG A 804 29.11 10.01 45.03
C ARG A 804 29.46 8.74 44.26
N PRO A 805 30.74 8.54 43.89
CA PRO A 805 31.23 7.21 43.57
C PRO A 805 31.33 6.42 44.88
N ASP A 806 30.55 5.36 45.03
CA ASP A 806 30.63 4.42 46.15
C ASP A 806 31.35 3.16 45.64
N LEU A 807 32.48 2.80 46.25
CA LEU A 807 33.23 1.58 45.92
C LEU A 807 32.77 0.48 46.87
N ARG A 808 32.16 -0.58 46.34
CA ARG A 808 31.77 -1.76 47.14
C ARG A 808 32.49 -2.99 46.61
N GLN A 809 33.06 -3.78 47.52
CA GLN A 809 33.51 -5.13 47.23
C GLN A 809 32.38 -6.10 47.54
N VAL A 810 31.85 -6.74 46.50
CA VAL A 810 30.88 -7.84 46.62
C VAL A 810 31.52 -9.04 45.94
N GLU A 811 31.65 -10.17 46.65
CA GLU A 811 32.14 -11.45 46.10
C GLU A 811 33.50 -11.38 45.36
N GLN A 812 34.48 -10.65 45.92
CA GLN A 812 35.84 -10.49 45.37
C GLN A 812 35.94 -9.82 43.98
N GLN A 813 34.86 -9.23 43.46
CA GLN A 813 34.88 -8.39 42.25
C GLN A 813 34.67 -6.91 42.60
N ILE A 814 35.36 -6.02 41.87
CA ILE A 814 35.27 -4.57 42.05
C ILE A 814 34.07 -4.05 41.23
N GLU A 815 33.00 -3.62 41.91
CA GLU A 815 31.89 -2.88 41.27
C GLU A 815 32.02 -1.37 41.50
N LYS A 816 31.84 -0.58 40.44
CA LYS A 816 31.67 0.89 40.53
C LYS A 816 30.19 1.23 40.37
N LEU A 817 29.54 1.66 41.46
CA LEU A 817 28.15 2.11 41.44
C LEU A 817 28.09 3.62 41.14
N PHE A 818 27.27 3.99 40.14
CA PHE A 818 26.99 5.38 39.81
C PHE A 818 25.54 5.71 40.17
N ALA A 819 25.34 6.51 41.22
CA ALA A 819 24.03 7.03 41.60
C ALA A 819 23.81 8.43 41.01
N PHE A 820 22.67 8.63 40.33
CA PHE A 820 22.25 9.93 39.80
C PHE A 820 20.88 10.29 40.39
N ALA A 821 20.75 11.51 40.92
CA ALA A 821 19.49 12.06 41.40
C ALA A 821 19.28 13.47 40.84
N THR A 822 18.05 13.78 40.43
CA THR A 822 17.65 15.10 39.89
C THR A 822 16.17 15.37 40.19
N GLU A 823 15.78 16.64 40.21
CA GLU A 823 14.39 17.07 40.37
C GLU A 823 13.59 16.84 39.07
N ILE A 824 12.43 16.16 39.16
CA ILE A 824 11.57 15.86 37.99
C ILE A 824 10.99 17.14 37.37
N ASN A 825 10.66 18.14 38.19
CA ASN A 825 9.96 19.36 37.75
C ASN A 825 10.85 20.29 36.88
N LYS A 826 12.17 20.07 36.87
CA LYS A 826 13.14 20.87 36.10
C LYS A 826 13.76 20.10 34.92
N LEU A 827 13.34 18.85 34.68
CA LEU A 827 13.66 18.10 33.46
C LEU A 827 12.82 18.66 32.29
N GLY A 828 13.38 19.62 31.57
CA GLY A 828 12.83 20.07 30.29
C GLY A 828 13.07 19.04 29.17
N ASN A 829 13.43 19.51 27.96
CA ASN A 829 13.54 18.66 26.76
C ASN A 829 14.66 17.61 26.80
N LEU A 830 15.75 17.81 27.58
CA LEU A 830 16.86 16.87 27.71
C LEU A 830 17.81 17.25 28.85
N LEU A 831 18.04 16.37 29.83
CA LEU A 831 19.21 16.39 30.70
C LEU A 831 20.24 15.39 30.16
N LYS A 832 21.46 15.83 29.87
CA LYS A 832 22.56 14.96 29.45
C LYS A 832 23.74 15.12 30.41
N ALA A 833 24.11 14.05 31.10
CA ALA A 833 25.29 13.99 31.94
C ALA A 833 26.26 12.93 31.37
N THR A 834 27.54 13.27 31.33
CA THR A 834 28.61 12.37 30.88
C THR A 834 29.63 12.22 32.00
N LEU A 835 30.08 11.00 32.25
CA LEU A 835 31.05 10.65 33.27
C LEU A 835 32.05 9.65 32.70
N ASP A 836 33.34 9.99 32.78
CA ASP A 836 34.43 9.12 32.37
C ASP A 836 35.00 8.37 33.58
N PHE A 837 35.30 7.09 33.44
CA PHE A 837 35.82 6.23 34.50
C PHE A 837 36.60 5.03 33.93
N THR A 838 37.57 4.52 34.67
CA THR A 838 38.32 3.30 34.30
C THR A 838 37.74 2.05 34.96
N LEU A 839 37.77 0.91 34.27
CA LEU A 839 37.55 -0.40 34.86
C LEU A 839 38.68 -1.38 34.44
N PRO A 840 39.16 -2.23 35.37
CA PRO A 840 40.06 -3.32 35.02
C PRO A 840 39.28 -4.40 34.26
N ILE A 841 39.68 -4.72 33.02
CA ILE A 841 39.04 -5.78 32.22
C ILE A 841 39.84 -7.09 32.32
N SER A 842 41.14 -7.01 32.58
CA SER A 842 42.01 -8.17 32.84
C SER A 842 43.20 -7.75 33.73
N PRO A 843 43.94 -8.69 34.34
CA PRO A 843 45.08 -8.36 35.19
C PRO A 843 46.11 -7.50 34.44
N GLY A 844 46.33 -6.27 34.93
CA GLY A 844 47.25 -5.31 34.32
C GLY A 844 46.70 -4.48 33.15
N ILE A 845 45.43 -4.65 32.75
CA ILE A 845 44.78 -3.87 31.67
C ILE A 845 43.57 -3.10 32.21
N GLU A 846 43.75 -1.80 32.40
CA GLU A 846 42.64 -0.87 32.63
C GLU A 846 42.12 -0.32 31.31
N ARG A 847 40.81 -0.17 31.20
CA ARG A 847 40.17 0.52 30.07
C ARG A 847 39.31 1.66 30.55
N GLU A 848 39.34 2.74 29.80
CA GLU A 848 38.47 3.89 30.01
C GLU A 848 37.09 3.66 29.42
N PHE A 849 36.08 4.09 30.16
CA PHE A 849 34.68 4.05 29.79
C PHE A 849 34.06 5.43 29.99
N THR A 850 33.18 5.81 29.07
CA THR A 850 32.32 6.99 29.18
C THR A 850 30.88 6.53 29.42
N LEU A 851 30.34 6.84 30.60
CA LEU A 851 28.92 6.70 30.94
C LEU A 851 28.19 8.00 30.61
N THR A 852 27.27 7.95 29.66
CA THR A 852 26.35 9.05 29.33
C THR A 852 24.94 8.69 29.79
N VAL A 853 24.34 9.53 30.63
CA VAL A 853 22.93 9.44 31.05
C VAL A 853 22.17 10.59 30.39
N GLU A 854 21.21 10.26 29.52
CA GLU A 854 20.30 11.19 28.86
C GLU A 854 18.87 10.97 29.38
N LEU A 855 18.31 11.90 30.14
CA LEU A 855 16.93 11.86 30.62
C LEU A 855 16.09 12.88 29.85
N ARG A 856 14.90 12.48 29.39
CA ARG A 856 13.90 13.34 28.73
C ARG A 856 12.57 13.18 29.42
N ARG A 857 11.90 14.29 29.73
CA ARG A 857 10.54 14.29 30.28
C ARG A 857 9.54 14.76 29.23
N SER A 858 8.34 14.19 29.24
CA SER A 858 7.20 14.61 28.44
C SER A 858 5.95 14.49 29.30
N GLY A 859 5.45 15.61 29.84
CA GLY A 859 4.40 15.60 30.86
C GLY A 859 4.81 14.76 32.08
N SER A 860 3.92 13.91 32.57
CA SER A 860 4.20 13.01 33.71
C SER A 860 5.14 11.83 33.39
N ALA A 861 5.54 11.63 32.13
CA ALA A 861 6.39 10.52 31.72
C ALA A 861 7.89 10.91 31.66
N LEU A 862 8.76 10.04 32.18
CA LEU A 862 10.22 10.17 32.13
C LEU A 862 10.83 9.03 31.29
N ARG A 863 11.66 9.38 30.30
CA ARG A 863 12.43 8.44 29.50
C ARG A 863 13.92 8.67 29.67
N GLY A 864 14.65 7.62 30.06
CA GLY A 864 16.10 7.66 30.18
C GLY A 864 16.81 6.77 29.16
N ASN A 865 17.87 7.28 28.54
CA ASN A 865 18.85 6.51 27.77
C ASN A 865 20.17 6.53 28.52
N ILE A 866 20.68 5.36 28.88
CA ILE A 866 22.00 5.20 29.50
C ILE A 866 22.92 4.57 28.45
N ARG A 867 24.09 5.17 28.19
CA ARG A 867 25.09 4.64 27.27
C ARG A 867 26.40 4.51 28.01
N VAL A 868 27.03 3.34 27.94
CA VAL A 868 28.42 3.13 28.38
C VAL A 868 29.24 2.84 27.13
N ARG A 869 30.27 3.65 26.88
CA ARG A 869 31.16 3.51 25.72
C ARG A 869 32.56 3.24 26.22
N CYS A 870 33.16 2.11 25.83
CA CYS A 870 34.59 1.88 26.00
C CYS A 870 35.35 2.83 25.06
N ILE A 871 36.28 3.62 25.60
CA ILE A 871 37.13 4.52 24.82
C ILE A 871 38.21 3.66 24.13
N PRO A 872 38.35 3.74 22.80
CA PRO A 872 39.37 2.98 22.10
C PRO A 872 40.76 3.47 22.50
N SER A 873 41.52 2.61 23.20
CA SER A 873 42.94 2.84 23.46
C SER A 873 43.74 2.50 22.19
N GLN A 874 44.56 3.43 21.71
CA GLN A 874 45.47 3.18 20.60
C GLN A 874 46.48 2.11 21.05
N LEU A 875 46.53 0.98 20.34
CA LEU A 875 47.53 -0.05 20.60
C LEU A 875 48.90 0.52 20.21
N HIS A 876 49.80 0.67 21.19
CA HIS A 876 51.21 0.89 20.91
C HIS A 876 51.76 -0.42 20.32
N ILE A 877 52.04 -0.42 19.01
CA ILE A 877 52.74 -1.52 18.34
C ILE A 877 54.19 -1.06 18.24
N ASP A 878 55.05 -1.60 19.10
CA ASP A 878 56.49 -1.42 18.96
C ASP A 878 56.96 -2.38 17.86
N PHE A 879 57.48 -1.83 16.77
CA PHE A 879 58.14 -2.61 15.72
C PHE A 879 59.61 -2.82 16.13
N PRO A 880 60.12 -4.06 16.17
CA PRO A 880 61.54 -4.30 16.35
C PRO A 880 62.31 -3.96 15.05
N ASP A 881 63.42 -3.25 15.20
CA ASP A 881 64.38 -2.90 14.13
C ASP A 881 65.01 -4.11 13.43
#